data_AF-A0A433JE77-F1
#
_entry.id   AF-A0A433JE77-F1
#
_cell.length_a   1.000
_cell.length_b   1.000
_cell.length_c   1.000
_cell.angle_alpha   90.00
_cell.angle_beta   90.00
_cell.angle_gamma   90.00
#
_symmetry.space_group_name_H-M   'P 1'
#
loop_
_entity.id
_entity.type
_entity.pdbx_description
1 polymer ?
#
loop_
_entity_poly.entity_id
_entity_poly.type
_entity_poly.pdbx_seq_one_letter_code
_entity_poly.pdbx_strand_id
1 'polypeptide(L)'
;MVQKHKPWAKLTALERMAAAGRFDECIEPARALLGDPACHMKAVILLARCAAGQSRFGEALRWAGRAHRGSPADSSVGTFYGALLIADGQPSRAVPVLAEAFRKGQSAETGAALTQALTASGLNPDAVRHLSILLDRFPVSRTPLLRQVADRMILDGAAPGWVSCEAGDRLEGTLPLSWFAPDDPIRLLADGRELLRMEASAFVDRFGHIPADGTPNGALAGFALSFEAGLHGADIALLRGESPFLGAPTRLRPRPAEVEGVVDIEGAQLRGWARLVQHPERPVAVVVRDEAGRAFTIPADRTSGSAEIPDDGSPPDFSIDLETTGLAPGWLEVGAGPDRTPLAGSRLRWIDTRAALRGLTRLSRSVRRPDIPCQLDAATVEAVVAALERAPSPVQPTRPVMPPRPFRTDRRTDIVIPVYKGHAETLACLDSVLASGAVPAGCELVVIDDASPEPALVRDLRALAAAGRITLLRNERNLGFPATVNRGFDLHPDRDVIVLNADTVVSGDWAGRLRRAAYAAHDVGTVTPLSNNATILSYPSSVPAGARTGNDEPPPLTADQAAALDCLASETNTGLWIEIPTAVGFCMYVRRDCLDEAGGFSEDRFSTGYGEENDFCMRARRLGWRHLAATDTLVAHVGGRSFGSRKALLLARNLRILNQLHPGYDTLIRDFLKRDPLIEARRRLDLARWPREDSQGYGPATLLVTLDLGGGVERHVRGRCATLRAAGRRALLLEPVAAADGTPERCRIVDPQHEDLQDLVFSTAAELDRLVAVLRLAGVEAVEFHHLLNHDPILLTLPDRLGVPHEVVVHDYSWICPRITLIDGSGRYCGEPDAAVCDSCVEENGSRYRQAVPVEKFRQRAAGLLGSARRVVVASRDAAARIARHVPAASLTIEPWEPPLPIPDPPLYRRAAGRWRVGLVGAIGRHKGYDILLGCAADAASRDLPLEFVVVGYSQDDAPLFATGRVFVTGRFAEGEAEGLLRENAIDLVFLPSVWPETWCYALSDVWRAGLEAVAFDLGTIAERIRERGRGHLLPPTLGVAAINDALLDCLESAPTPIPVSPNPVASIFHSALQDPQ
;
A
#
# COMPACT_ATOMS: atom_id res chain seq x y z
N MET A 1 -12.73 4.48 29.11
CA MET A 1 -12.49 3.82 27.80
C MET A 1 -13.61 2.86 27.35
N VAL A 2 -14.85 2.92 27.88
CA VAL A 2 -15.86 1.84 27.67
C VAL A 2 -16.93 2.13 26.59
N GLN A 3 -16.91 3.29 25.90
CA GLN A 3 -17.94 3.61 24.88
C GLN A 3 -17.55 3.30 23.41
N LYS A 4 -16.34 2.81 23.11
CA LYS A 4 -15.85 2.62 21.72
C LYS A 4 -16.13 1.22 21.08
N HIS A 5 -16.86 0.31 21.73
CA HIS A 5 -17.00 -1.10 21.27
C HIS A 5 -18.35 -1.52 20.65
N LYS A 6 -19.35 -0.63 20.52
CA LYS A 6 -20.68 -1.01 20.00
C LYS A 6 -20.74 -1.43 18.51
N PRO A 7 -20.00 -0.82 17.57
CA PRO A 7 -20.12 -1.15 16.14
C PRO A 7 -19.55 -2.52 15.77
N TRP A 8 -18.39 -2.87 16.34
CA TRP A 8 -17.72 -4.14 16.09
C TRP A 8 -18.56 -5.34 16.53
N ALA A 9 -19.22 -5.26 17.68
CA ALA A 9 -20.12 -6.32 18.14
C ALA A 9 -21.30 -6.57 17.19
N LYS A 10 -21.86 -5.51 16.58
CA LYS A 10 -22.93 -5.63 15.58
C LYS A 10 -22.43 -6.24 14.28
N LEU A 11 -21.23 -5.86 13.85
CA LEU A 11 -20.60 -6.39 12.64
C LEU A 11 -20.29 -7.88 12.76
N THR A 12 -19.73 -8.32 13.90
CA THR A 12 -19.46 -9.74 14.15
C THR A 12 -20.74 -10.57 14.15
N ALA A 13 -21.85 -10.04 14.71
CA ALA A 13 -23.15 -10.71 14.65
C ALA A 13 -23.68 -10.85 13.21
N LEU A 14 -23.46 -9.83 12.38
CA LEU A 14 -23.81 -9.83 10.96
C LEU A 14 -22.98 -10.81 10.13
N GLU A 15 -21.66 -10.84 10.35
CA GLU A 15 -20.75 -11.80 9.71
C GLU A 15 -21.17 -13.25 10.03
N ARG A 16 -21.54 -13.53 11.28
CA ARG A 16 -22.13 -14.81 11.71
C ARG A 16 -23.42 -15.18 10.98
N MET A 17 -24.35 -14.23 10.87
CA MET A 17 -25.64 -14.46 10.20
C MET A 17 -25.44 -14.77 8.71
N ALA A 18 -24.54 -14.06 8.04
CA ALA A 18 -24.23 -14.33 6.64
C ALA A 18 -23.49 -15.67 6.46
N ALA A 19 -22.59 -16.05 7.37
CA ALA A 19 -21.96 -17.37 7.37
C ALA A 19 -22.97 -18.51 7.54
N ALA A 20 -24.03 -18.28 8.33
CA ALA A 20 -25.16 -19.21 8.48
C ALA A 20 -26.17 -19.17 7.31
N GLY A 21 -25.89 -18.44 6.23
CA GLY A 21 -26.77 -18.32 5.06
C GLY A 21 -28.02 -17.48 5.27
N ARG A 22 -28.14 -16.75 6.39
CA ARG A 22 -29.31 -15.91 6.73
C ARG A 22 -29.23 -14.54 6.08
N PHE A 23 -29.11 -14.51 4.75
CA PHE A 23 -28.82 -13.29 3.99
C PHE A 23 -29.92 -12.21 4.10
N ASP A 24 -31.20 -12.57 4.12
CA ASP A 24 -32.32 -11.62 4.24
C ASP A 24 -32.25 -10.79 5.52
N GLU A 25 -31.86 -11.44 6.61
CA GLU A 25 -31.79 -10.79 7.93
C GLU A 25 -30.55 -9.90 8.09
N CYS A 26 -29.55 -10.04 7.21
CA CYS A 26 -28.32 -9.26 7.25
C CYS A 26 -28.46 -7.88 6.61
N ILE A 27 -29.44 -7.67 5.73
CA ILE A 27 -29.52 -6.46 4.89
C ILE A 27 -29.72 -5.20 5.73
N GLU A 28 -30.74 -5.17 6.59
CA GLU A 28 -31.07 -3.98 7.38
C GLU A 28 -29.97 -3.62 8.40
N PRO A 29 -29.42 -4.57 9.19
CA PRO A 29 -28.33 -4.22 10.09
C PRO A 29 -27.03 -3.88 9.35
N ALA A 30 -26.75 -4.47 8.19
CA ALA A 30 -25.60 -4.07 7.36
C ALA A 30 -25.75 -2.64 6.82
N ARG A 31 -26.95 -2.25 6.37
CA ARG A 31 -27.25 -0.85 5.98
C ARG A 31 -27.03 0.13 7.13
N ALA A 32 -27.44 -0.24 8.34
CA ALA A 32 -27.23 0.58 9.53
C ALA A 32 -25.74 0.80 9.88
N LEU A 33 -24.85 -0.10 9.43
CA LEU A 33 -23.40 0.03 9.61
C LEU A 33 -22.68 0.80 8.48
N LEU A 34 -23.37 1.15 7.39
CA LEU A 34 -22.77 1.94 6.32
C LEU A 34 -22.35 3.34 6.79
N GLY A 35 -22.96 3.88 7.84
CA GLY A 35 -22.59 5.17 8.42
C GLY A 35 -21.40 5.11 9.38
N ASP A 36 -20.89 3.93 9.73
CA ASP A 36 -19.78 3.77 10.68
C ASP A 36 -18.43 3.68 9.95
N PRO A 37 -17.49 4.63 10.13
CA PRO A 37 -16.21 4.62 9.42
C PRO A 37 -15.35 3.37 9.64
N ALA A 38 -15.48 2.70 10.79
CA ALA A 38 -14.68 1.52 11.11
C ALA A 38 -15.27 0.23 10.52
N CYS A 39 -16.59 0.17 10.34
CA CYS A 39 -17.30 -1.02 9.84
C CYS A 39 -17.80 -0.88 8.39
N HIS A 40 -17.73 0.32 7.79
CA HIS A 40 -18.29 0.67 6.50
C HIS A 40 -17.95 -0.33 5.38
N MET A 41 -16.65 -0.58 5.15
CA MET A 41 -16.22 -1.42 4.02
C MET A 41 -16.64 -2.87 4.19
N LYS A 42 -16.63 -3.37 5.43
CA LYS A 42 -17.12 -4.71 5.74
C LYS A 42 -18.63 -4.83 5.52
N ALA A 43 -19.40 -3.81 5.89
CA ALA A 43 -20.83 -3.75 5.60
C ALA A 43 -21.13 -3.73 4.09
N VAL A 44 -20.34 -2.99 3.30
CA VAL A 44 -20.42 -2.97 1.83
C VAL A 44 -20.18 -4.37 1.23
N ILE A 45 -19.13 -5.06 1.65
CA ILE A 45 -18.82 -6.43 1.21
C ILE A 45 -19.94 -7.40 1.61
N LEU A 46 -20.48 -7.25 2.82
CA LEU A 46 -21.56 -8.08 3.31
C LEU A 46 -22.85 -7.89 2.50
N LEU A 47 -23.21 -6.65 2.16
CA LEU A 47 -24.36 -6.36 1.30
C LEU A 47 -24.19 -6.96 -0.11
N ALA A 48 -22.96 -6.91 -0.65
CA ALA A 48 -22.65 -7.55 -1.92
C ALA A 48 -22.85 -9.08 -1.85
N ARG A 49 -22.38 -9.72 -0.78
CA ARG A 49 -22.56 -11.16 -0.53
C ARG A 49 -24.03 -11.53 -0.33
N CYS A 50 -24.79 -10.73 0.42
CA CYS A 50 -26.22 -10.97 0.63
C CYS A 50 -26.99 -10.88 -0.69
N ALA A 51 -26.74 -9.85 -1.50
CA ALA A 51 -27.35 -9.72 -2.80
C ALA A 51 -26.98 -10.87 -3.75
N ALA A 52 -25.72 -11.31 -3.74
CA ALA A 52 -25.27 -12.46 -4.51
C ALA A 52 -25.96 -13.77 -4.05
N GLY A 53 -26.06 -13.98 -2.74
CA GLY A 53 -26.74 -15.15 -2.15
C GLY A 53 -28.25 -15.21 -2.44
N GLN A 54 -28.87 -14.08 -2.76
CA GLN A 54 -30.27 -13.98 -3.20
C GLN A 54 -30.43 -13.96 -4.73
N SER A 55 -29.37 -14.24 -5.49
CA SER A 55 -29.37 -14.16 -6.96
C SER A 55 -29.73 -12.78 -7.52
N ARG A 56 -29.53 -11.71 -6.75
CA ARG A 56 -29.73 -10.30 -7.17
C ARG A 56 -28.44 -9.74 -7.77
N PHE A 57 -27.98 -10.34 -8.87
CA PHE A 57 -26.65 -10.08 -9.45
C PHE A 57 -26.37 -8.60 -9.76
N GLY A 58 -27.35 -7.85 -10.28
CA GLY A 58 -27.20 -6.41 -10.51
C GLY A 58 -26.94 -5.61 -9.24
N GLU A 59 -27.53 -6.00 -8.09
CA GLU A 59 -27.24 -5.36 -6.81
C GLU A 59 -25.93 -5.84 -6.20
N ALA A 60 -25.60 -7.13 -6.36
CA ALA A 60 -24.32 -7.69 -5.97
C ALA A 60 -23.16 -6.98 -6.68
N LEU A 61 -23.26 -6.77 -7.99
CA LEU A 61 -22.27 -6.04 -8.79
C LEU A 61 -22.11 -4.59 -8.33
N ARG A 62 -23.21 -3.89 -8.02
CA ARG A 62 -23.15 -2.50 -7.52
C ARG A 62 -22.35 -2.41 -6.22
N TRP A 63 -22.64 -3.27 -5.24
CA TRP A 63 -21.93 -3.29 -3.96
C TRP A 63 -20.50 -3.83 -4.07
N ALA A 64 -20.28 -4.89 -4.85
CA ALA A 64 -18.94 -5.46 -5.06
C ALA A 64 -18.02 -4.51 -5.83
N GLY A 65 -18.54 -3.80 -6.84
CA GLY A 65 -17.79 -2.77 -7.55
C GLY A 65 -17.40 -1.61 -6.63
N ARG A 66 -18.31 -1.20 -5.72
CA ARG A 66 -17.99 -0.22 -4.66
C ARG A 66 -16.89 -0.75 -3.73
N ALA A 67 -17.00 -2.00 -3.28
CA ALA A 67 -15.99 -2.64 -2.42
C ALA A 67 -14.62 -2.63 -3.09
N HIS A 68 -14.55 -3.02 -4.36
CA HIS A 68 -13.32 -3.08 -5.12
C HIS A 68 -12.67 -1.71 -5.30
N ARG A 69 -13.46 -0.66 -5.60
CA ARG A 69 -12.95 0.72 -5.65
C ARG A 69 -12.49 1.24 -4.28
N GLY A 70 -13.14 0.81 -3.21
CA GLY A 70 -12.78 1.15 -1.84
C GLY A 70 -11.48 0.48 -1.37
N SER A 71 -11.20 -0.71 -1.90
CA SER A 71 -10.04 -1.53 -1.54
C SER A 71 -9.38 -2.18 -2.78
N PRO A 72 -8.82 -1.39 -3.73
CA PRO A 72 -8.30 -1.91 -5.01
C PRO A 72 -7.02 -2.74 -4.86
N ALA A 73 -6.35 -2.63 -3.71
CA ALA A 73 -5.19 -3.45 -3.36
C ALA A 73 -5.58 -4.83 -2.78
N ASP A 74 -6.84 -5.01 -2.37
CA ASP A 74 -7.32 -6.27 -1.81
C ASP A 74 -7.65 -7.25 -2.94
N SER A 75 -6.78 -8.24 -3.13
CA SER A 75 -6.97 -9.27 -4.15
C SER A 75 -8.26 -10.06 -3.93
N SER A 76 -8.70 -10.31 -2.69
CA SER A 76 -9.91 -11.09 -2.41
C SER A 76 -11.18 -10.37 -2.87
N VAL A 77 -11.23 -9.05 -2.69
CA VAL A 77 -12.33 -8.21 -3.16
C VAL A 77 -12.32 -8.11 -4.68
N GLY A 78 -11.14 -7.98 -5.29
CA GLY A 78 -10.97 -8.03 -6.75
C GLY A 78 -11.45 -9.36 -7.35
N THR A 79 -11.09 -10.48 -6.72
CA THR A 79 -11.53 -11.82 -7.15
C THR A 79 -13.04 -12.00 -7.05
N PHE A 80 -13.64 -11.56 -5.93
CA PHE A 80 -15.09 -11.62 -5.76
C PHE A 80 -15.83 -10.75 -6.79
N TYR A 81 -15.38 -9.52 -7.03
CA TYR A 81 -15.97 -8.65 -8.04
C TYR A 81 -15.82 -9.21 -9.46
N GLY A 82 -14.63 -9.72 -9.80
CA GLY A 82 -14.37 -10.38 -11.08
C GLY A 82 -15.25 -11.61 -11.30
N ALA A 83 -15.46 -12.45 -10.28
CA ALA A 83 -16.36 -13.59 -10.36
C ALA A 83 -17.82 -13.19 -10.63
N LEU A 84 -18.30 -12.12 -10.00
CA LEU A 84 -19.64 -11.57 -10.27
C LEU A 84 -19.76 -11.04 -11.70
N LEU A 85 -18.71 -10.42 -12.25
CA LEU A 85 -18.70 -9.96 -13.64
C LEU A 85 -18.79 -11.14 -14.62
N ILE A 86 -18.11 -12.25 -14.35
CA ILE A 86 -18.24 -13.49 -15.14
C ILE A 86 -19.68 -14.01 -15.06
N ALA A 87 -20.25 -14.08 -13.85
CA ALA A 87 -21.60 -14.58 -13.62
C ALA A 87 -22.70 -13.74 -14.31
N ASP A 88 -22.48 -12.43 -14.44
CA ASP A 88 -23.38 -11.50 -15.13
C ASP A 88 -23.16 -11.48 -16.66
N GLY A 89 -22.29 -12.35 -17.19
CA GLY A 89 -22.03 -12.43 -18.64
C GLY A 89 -21.11 -11.34 -19.18
N GLN A 90 -20.26 -10.76 -18.33
CA GLN A 90 -19.30 -9.70 -18.68
C GLN A 90 -17.83 -10.14 -18.50
N PRO A 91 -17.40 -11.27 -19.11
CA PRO A 91 -16.08 -11.85 -18.86
C PRO A 91 -14.93 -10.94 -19.33
N SER A 92 -15.11 -10.15 -20.39
CA SER A 92 -14.08 -9.23 -20.88
C SER A 92 -13.78 -8.10 -19.89
N ARG A 93 -14.75 -7.68 -19.08
CA ARG A 93 -14.54 -6.72 -17.99
C ARG A 93 -13.89 -7.37 -16.77
N ALA A 94 -14.09 -8.67 -16.58
CA ALA A 94 -13.50 -9.43 -15.46
C ALA A 94 -11.98 -9.66 -15.66
N VAL A 95 -11.51 -9.83 -16.89
CA VAL A 95 -10.08 -10.10 -17.21
C VAL A 95 -9.12 -9.10 -16.56
N PRO A 96 -9.21 -7.77 -16.76
CA PRO A 96 -8.26 -6.82 -16.17
C PRO A 96 -8.33 -6.80 -14.64
N VAL A 97 -9.53 -6.93 -14.06
CA VAL A 97 -9.73 -6.98 -12.60
C VAL A 97 -9.05 -8.20 -11.99
N LEU A 98 -9.28 -9.38 -12.58
CA LEU A 98 -8.74 -10.65 -12.12
C LEU A 98 -7.24 -10.77 -12.39
N ALA A 99 -6.73 -10.21 -13.48
CA ALA A 99 -5.30 -10.13 -13.77
C ALA A 99 -4.56 -9.27 -12.75
N GLU A 100 -5.13 -8.13 -12.38
CA GLU A 100 -4.60 -7.28 -11.31
C GLU A 100 -4.62 -7.99 -9.95
N ALA A 101 -5.76 -8.58 -9.59
CA ALA A 101 -5.91 -9.33 -8.35
C ALA A 101 -4.93 -10.51 -8.28
N PHE A 102 -4.73 -11.23 -9.40
CA PHE A 102 -3.76 -12.32 -9.48
C PHE A 102 -2.32 -11.82 -9.36
N ARG A 103 -1.96 -10.68 -9.97
CA ARG A 103 -0.61 -10.12 -9.85
C ARG A 103 -0.25 -9.79 -8.40
N LYS A 104 -1.21 -9.24 -7.65
CA LYS A 104 -1.06 -8.85 -6.23
C LYS A 104 -1.09 -10.04 -5.27
N GLY A 105 -2.10 -10.90 -5.41
CA GLY A 105 -2.37 -11.98 -4.44
C GLY A 105 -1.75 -13.32 -4.81
N GLN A 106 -1.52 -13.57 -6.10
CA GLN A 106 -1.02 -14.83 -6.65
C GLN A 106 -1.72 -16.05 -6.02
N SER A 107 -3.06 -16.01 -5.94
CA SER A 107 -3.90 -17.09 -5.40
C SER A 107 -4.44 -17.98 -6.51
N ALA A 108 -4.64 -19.26 -6.21
CA ALA A 108 -5.12 -20.24 -7.17
C ALA A 108 -6.57 -19.98 -7.61
N GLU A 109 -7.44 -19.55 -6.69
CA GLU A 109 -8.84 -19.20 -6.96
C GLU A 109 -8.95 -18.01 -7.91
N THR A 110 -8.08 -17.01 -7.70
CA THR A 110 -8.02 -15.82 -8.55
C THR A 110 -7.53 -16.17 -9.95
N GLY A 111 -6.50 -17.02 -10.03
CA GLY A 111 -6.00 -17.52 -11.31
C GLY A 111 -7.03 -18.39 -12.05
N ALA A 112 -7.76 -19.24 -11.34
CA ALA A 112 -8.82 -20.06 -11.92
C ALA A 112 -9.97 -19.19 -12.46
N ALA A 113 -10.42 -18.18 -11.70
CA ALA A 113 -11.40 -17.21 -12.16
C ALA A 113 -10.91 -16.40 -13.37
N LEU A 114 -9.63 -15.98 -13.38
CA LEU A 114 -9.03 -15.30 -14.54
C LEU A 114 -9.02 -16.20 -15.78
N THR A 115 -8.66 -17.47 -15.61
CA THR A 115 -8.67 -18.47 -16.69
C THR A 115 -10.08 -18.63 -17.26
N GLN A 116 -11.09 -18.73 -16.39
CA GLN A 116 -12.49 -18.78 -16.80
C GLN A 116 -12.93 -17.52 -17.56
N ALA A 117 -12.52 -16.32 -17.12
CA ALA A 117 -12.79 -15.06 -17.82
C ALA A 117 -12.12 -14.98 -19.19
N LEU A 118 -10.88 -15.45 -19.32
CA LEU A 118 -10.14 -15.50 -20.59
C LEU A 118 -10.84 -16.45 -21.58
N THR A 119 -11.20 -17.66 -21.14
CA THR A 119 -11.94 -18.64 -21.96
C THR A 119 -13.29 -18.08 -22.40
N ALA A 120 -14.08 -17.52 -21.47
CA ALA A 120 -15.38 -16.93 -21.78
C ALA A 120 -15.30 -15.68 -22.68
N SER A 121 -14.13 -15.03 -22.76
CA SER A 121 -13.86 -13.91 -23.67
C SER A 121 -13.29 -14.33 -25.03
N GLY A 122 -13.15 -15.64 -25.29
CA GLY A 122 -12.56 -16.17 -26.52
C GLY A 122 -11.03 -16.11 -26.60
N LEU A 123 -10.35 -15.78 -25.50
CA LEU A 123 -8.88 -15.69 -25.40
C LEU A 123 -8.26 -17.05 -25.02
N ASN A 124 -8.62 -18.11 -25.74
CA ASN A 124 -8.26 -19.49 -25.40
C ASN A 124 -6.74 -19.77 -25.34
N PRO A 125 -5.88 -19.25 -26.24
CA PRO A 125 -4.43 -19.46 -26.14
C PRO A 125 -3.83 -18.87 -24.85
N ASP A 126 -4.34 -17.72 -24.41
CA ASP A 126 -3.90 -17.08 -23.16
C ASP A 126 -4.43 -17.82 -21.94
N ALA A 127 -5.66 -18.32 -21.99
CA ALA A 127 -6.24 -19.18 -20.96
C ALA A 127 -5.42 -20.47 -20.79
N VAL A 128 -5.04 -21.13 -21.89
CA VAL A 128 -4.20 -22.35 -21.89
C VAL A 128 -2.84 -22.10 -21.27
N ARG A 129 -2.16 -21.03 -21.71
CA ARG A 129 -0.85 -20.65 -21.17
C ARG A 129 -0.95 -20.34 -19.68
N HIS A 130 -1.97 -19.58 -19.27
CA HIS A 130 -2.17 -19.18 -17.90
C HIS A 130 -2.47 -20.38 -17.00
N LEU A 131 -3.41 -21.25 -17.41
CA LEU A 131 -3.75 -22.46 -16.68
C LEU A 131 -2.55 -23.40 -16.50
N SER A 132 -1.72 -23.56 -17.54
CA SER A 132 -0.50 -24.38 -17.45
C SER A 132 0.45 -23.86 -16.35
N ILE A 133 0.63 -22.53 -16.26
CA ILE A 133 1.42 -21.91 -15.19
C ILE A 133 0.77 -22.13 -13.81
N LEU A 134 -0.56 -22.06 -13.72
CA LEU A 134 -1.28 -22.29 -12.46
C LEU A 134 -1.13 -23.74 -11.97
N LEU A 135 -1.23 -24.71 -12.87
CA LEU A 135 -1.10 -26.14 -12.55
C LEU A 135 0.31 -26.53 -12.08
N ASP A 136 1.37 -25.90 -12.63
CA ASP A 136 2.74 -26.07 -12.09
C ASP A 136 2.91 -25.41 -10.71
N ARG A 137 2.19 -24.31 -10.49
CA ARG A 137 2.40 -23.46 -9.33
C ARG A 137 1.58 -23.88 -8.11
N PHE A 138 0.32 -24.26 -8.31
CA PHE A 138 -0.66 -24.52 -7.26
C PHE A 138 -1.13 -25.98 -7.30
N PRO A 139 -1.12 -26.67 -6.15
CA PRO A 139 -1.70 -28.01 -6.07
C PRO A 139 -3.21 -27.95 -6.29
N VAL A 140 -3.70 -28.77 -7.20
CA VAL A 140 -5.13 -28.90 -7.53
C VAL A 140 -5.95 -29.46 -6.37
N SER A 141 -5.34 -30.28 -5.49
CA SER A 141 -5.99 -30.80 -4.29
C SER A 141 -6.49 -29.71 -3.32
N ARG A 142 -5.93 -28.50 -3.41
CA ARG A 142 -6.31 -27.33 -2.59
C ARG A 142 -7.23 -26.34 -3.29
N THR A 143 -7.50 -26.56 -4.58
CA THR A 143 -8.24 -25.58 -5.39
C THR A 143 -9.26 -26.31 -6.28
N PRO A 144 -10.45 -26.66 -5.75
CA PRO A 144 -11.50 -27.34 -6.53
C PRO A 144 -11.85 -26.60 -7.82
N LEU A 145 -11.85 -25.26 -7.78
CA LEU A 145 -12.12 -24.43 -8.95
C LEU A 145 -11.04 -24.58 -10.05
N LEU A 146 -9.77 -24.70 -9.68
CA LEU A 146 -8.67 -24.89 -10.63
C LEU A 146 -8.80 -26.23 -11.36
N ARG A 147 -9.16 -27.28 -10.62
CA ARG A 147 -9.48 -28.60 -11.17
C ARG A 147 -10.66 -28.54 -12.14
N GLN A 148 -11.76 -27.93 -11.73
CA GLN A 148 -12.96 -27.76 -12.58
C GLN A 148 -12.64 -27.02 -13.89
N VAL A 149 -11.85 -25.94 -13.82
CA VAL A 149 -11.44 -25.18 -15.00
C VAL A 149 -10.54 -26.02 -15.91
N ALA A 150 -9.61 -26.79 -15.33
CA ALA A 150 -8.71 -27.65 -16.10
C ALA A 150 -9.43 -28.83 -16.77
N ASP A 151 -10.33 -29.50 -16.04
CA ASP A 151 -11.18 -30.57 -16.57
C ASP A 151 -12.05 -30.05 -17.72
N ARG A 152 -12.65 -28.87 -17.55
CA ARG A 152 -13.46 -28.23 -18.59
C ARG A 152 -12.64 -27.94 -19.85
N MET A 153 -11.44 -27.39 -19.70
CA MET A 153 -10.57 -27.07 -20.83
C MET A 153 -10.13 -28.32 -21.62
N ILE A 154 -9.88 -29.44 -20.94
CA ILE A 154 -9.61 -30.70 -21.63
C ILE A 154 -10.84 -31.17 -22.39
N LEU A 155 -12.02 -31.19 -21.75
CA LEU A 155 -13.27 -31.61 -22.40
C LEU A 155 -13.58 -30.79 -23.66
N ASP A 156 -13.19 -29.51 -23.66
CA ASP A 156 -13.36 -28.58 -24.78
C ASP A 156 -12.27 -28.72 -25.88
N GLY A 157 -11.33 -29.67 -25.79
CA GLY A 157 -10.35 -29.92 -26.87
C GLY A 157 -8.96 -29.32 -26.65
N ALA A 158 -8.69 -28.62 -25.55
CA ALA A 158 -7.51 -27.75 -25.44
C ALA A 158 -6.18 -28.50 -25.28
N ALA A 159 -6.21 -29.71 -24.71
CA ALA A 159 -5.02 -30.52 -24.44
C ALA A 159 -5.38 -31.99 -24.20
N PRO A 160 -4.45 -32.94 -24.40
CA PRO A 160 -4.69 -34.37 -24.19
C PRO A 160 -4.92 -34.77 -22.72
N GLY A 161 -4.65 -33.88 -21.77
CA GLY A 161 -4.78 -34.08 -20.34
C GLY A 161 -4.19 -32.90 -19.56
N TRP A 162 -4.28 -32.91 -18.23
CA TRP A 162 -3.61 -31.95 -17.35
C TRP A 162 -2.88 -32.69 -16.22
N VAL A 163 -1.80 -32.10 -15.73
CA VAL A 163 -1.00 -32.60 -14.61
C VAL A 163 -0.61 -31.44 -13.70
N SER A 164 -0.57 -31.69 -12.39
CA SER A 164 -0.15 -30.75 -11.36
C SER A 164 0.69 -31.46 -10.31
N CYS A 165 1.67 -30.74 -9.76
CA CYS A 165 2.50 -31.25 -8.67
C CYS A 165 1.81 -31.02 -7.32
N GLU A 166 1.56 -32.11 -6.61
CA GLU A 166 0.98 -32.11 -5.26
C GLU A 166 2.04 -31.95 -4.18
N ALA A 167 1.63 -31.80 -2.92
CA ALA A 167 2.57 -31.75 -1.78
C ALA A 167 3.26 -33.11 -1.59
N GLY A 168 4.59 -33.16 -1.78
CA GLY A 168 5.40 -34.37 -1.70
C GLY A 168 6.05 -34.73 -3.04
N ASP A 169 6.39 -36.00 -3.21
CA ASP A 169 6.92 -36.60 -4.43
C ASP A 169 5.79 -37.08 -5.37
N ARG A 170 4.64 -36.40 -5.38
CA ARG A 170 3.41 -36.86 -6.06
C ARG A 170 2.94 -35.90 -7.15
N LEU A 171 2.60 -36.45 -8.33
CA LEU A 171 1.86 -35.78 -9.39
C LEU A 171 0.42 -36.28 -9.42
N GLU A 172 -0.52 -35.37 -9.62
CA GLU A 172 -1.92 -35.70 -9.92
C GLU A 172 -2.32 -35.11 -11.27
N GLY A 173 -3.23 -35.77 -11.97
CA GLY A 173 -3.73 -35.29 -13.24
C GLY A 173 -5.04 -35.93 -13.65
N THR A 174 -5.63 -35.40 -14.72
CA THR A 174 -6.83 -35.93 -15.35
C THR A 174 -6.62 -36.04 -16.86
N LEU A 175 -7.23 -37.06 -17.46
CA LEU A 175 -7.21 -37.31 -18.91
C LEU A 175 -8.58 -37.79 -19.41
N PRO A 176 -8.97 -37.50 -20.67
CA PRO A 176 -10.28 -37.84 -21.20
C PRO A 176 -10.35 -39.26 -21.78
N LEU A 177 -11.18 -40.12 -21.18
CA LEU A 177 -11.37 -41.53 -21.56
C LEU A 177 -11.85 -41.73 -23.01
N SER A 178 -12.63 -40.78 -23.53
CA SER A 178 -13.22 -40.85 -24.88
C SER A 178 -12.21 -40.62 -26.01
N TRP A 179 -10.99 -40.18 -25.71
CA TRP A 179 -10.00 -39.83 -26.72
C TRP A 179 -8.94 -40.90 -26.94
N PHE A 180 -9.01 -42.06 -26.28
CA PHE A 180 -8.00 -43.11 -26.41
C PHE A 180 -8.33 -44.07 -27.53
N ALA A 181 -7.57 -43.98 -28.63
CA ALA A 181 -7.40 -45.09 -29.56
C ALA A 181 -6.40 -46.10 -28.93
N PRO A 182 -6.48 -47.41 -29.24
CA PRO A 182 -5.66 -48.45 -28.60
C PRO A 182 -4.14 -48.31 -28.74
N ASP A 183 -3.65 -47.44 -29.62
CA ASP A 183 -2.24 -47.38 -30.07
C ASP A 183 -1.52 -46.05 -29.74
N ASP A 184 -2.07 -45.19 -28.87
CA ASP A 184 -1.49 -43.88 -28.56
C ASP A 184 -0.84 -43.86 -27.14
N PRO A 185 0.50 -43.94 -27.04
CA PRO A 185 1.18 -44.15 -25.77
C PRO A 185 1.28 -42.86 -24.94
N ILE A 186 1.13 -43.00 -23.63
CA ILE A 186 1.48 -42.00 -22.63
C ILE A 186 2.98 -42.14 -22.31
N ARG A 187 3.71 -41.03 -22.41
CA ARG A 187 5.15 -40.94 -22.16
C ARG A 187 5.41 -40.01 -20.98
N LEU A 188 6.24 -40.47 -20.05
CA LEU A 188 6.70 -39.69 -18.90
C LEU A 188 8.21 -39.47 -19.06
N LEU A 189 8.62 -38.22 -19.14
CA LEU A 189 10.03 -37.83 -19.26
C LEU A 189 10.44 -37.03 -18.03
N ALA A 190 11.64 -37.25 -17.52
CA ALA A 190 12.29 -36.42 -16.51
C ALA A 190 13.56 -35.81 -17.11
N ASP A 191 13.65 -34.49 -17.15
CA ASP A 191 14.76 -33.75 -17.78
C ASP A 191 15.06 -34.23 -19.22
N GLY A 192 14.00 -34.57 -19.96
CA GLY A 192 14.09 -35.08 -21.34
C GLY A 192 14.45 -36.57 -21.46
N ARG A 193 14.71 -37.27 -20.34
CA ARG A 193 14.91 -38.73 -20.33
C ARG A 193 13.59 -39.46 -20.12
N GLU A 194 13.23 -40.35 -21.03
CA GLU A 194 12.01 -41.17 -20.90
C GLU A 194 12.15 -42.17 -19.74
N LEU A 195 11.26 -42.05 -18.75
CA LEU A 195 11.16 -42.91 -17.58
C LEU A 195 10.10 -44.00 -17.77
N LEU A 196 9.03 -43.70 -18.51
CA LEU A 196 7.91 -44.59 -18.74
C LEU A 196 7.32 -44.33 -20.12
N ARG A 197 7.01 -45.40 -20.85
CA ARG A 197 6.17 -45.39 -22.05
C ARG A 197 5.18 -46.54 -21.95
N MET A 198 3.89 -46.24 -22.04
CA MET A 198 2.84 -47.24 -21.87
C MET A 198 1.58 -46.84 -22.64
N GLU A 199 0.83 -47.82 -23.13
CA GLU A 199 -0.48 -47.57 -23.73
C GLU A 199 -1.43 -46.90 -22.72
N ALA A 200 -2.25 -45.98 -23.20
CA ALA A 200 -3.09 -45.16 -22.32
C ALA A 200 -4.08 -45.99 -21.47
N SER A 201 -4.62 -47.08 -22.02
CA SER A 201 -5.47 -48.01 -21.26
C SER A 201 -4.73 -48.64 -20.08
N ALA A 202 -3.52 -49.14 -20.31
CA ALA A 202 -2.67 -49.71 -19.27
C ALA A 202 -2.19 -48.65 -18.25
N PHE A 203 -2.06 -47.38 -18.66
CA PHE A 203 -1.79 -46.26 -17.76
C PHE A 203 -2.94 -45.98 -16.80
N VAL A 204 -4.17 -45.93 -17.33
CA VAL A 204 -5.37 -45.76 -16.51
C VAL A 204 -5.58 -46.96 -15.60
N ASP A 205 -5.37 -48.19 -16.07
CA ASP A 205 -5.51 -49.39 -15.24
C ASP A 205 -4.50 -49.41 -14.08
N ARG A 206 -3.28 -48.88 -14.30
CA ARG A 206 -2.19 -48.93 -13.31
C ARG A 206 -2.18 -47.76 -12.34
N PHE A 207 -2.48 -46.55 -12.80
CA PHE A 207 -2.34 -45.30 -12.03
C PHE A 207 -3.65 -44.53 -11.89
N GLY A 208 -4.68 -44.94 -12.63
CA GLY A 208 -5.96 -44.28 -12.66
C GLY A 208 -6.77 -44.53 -11.40
N HIS A 209 -7.57 -43.55 -11.04
CA HIS A 209 -8.62 -43.63 -10.05
C HIS A 209 -9.80 -42.80 -10.52
N ILE A 210 -11.01 -43.22 -10.13
CA ILE A 210 -12.19 -42.37 -10.31
C ILE A 210 -12.10 -41.30 -9.23
N PRO A 211 -12.08 -40.00 -9.58
CA PRO A 211 -11.99 -38.96 -8.58
C PRO A 211 -13.16 -39.02 -7.58
N ALA A 212 -12.87 -38.79 -6.29
CA ALA A 212 -13.84 -38.96 -5.19
C ALA A 212 -14.94 -37.88 -5.17
N ASP A 213 -14.81 -36.86 -5.99
CA ASP A 213 -15.62 -35.64 -6.08
C ASP A 213 -16.80 -35.75 -7.07
N GLY A 214 -17.44 -36.92 -7.13
CA GLY A 214 -18.88 -37.08 -7.42
C GLY A 214 -19.45 -36.54 -8.72
N THR A 215 -18.71 -35.87 -9.61
CA THR A 215 -19.26 -35.38 -10.89
C THR A 215 -19.47 -36.56 -11.83
N PRO A 216 -20.73 -36.86 -12.23
CA PRO A 216 -21.05 -37.99 -13.09
C PRO A 216 -20.83 -37.58 -14.55
N ASN A 217 -19.57 -37.43 -14.96
CA ASN A 217 -19.23 -37.52 -16.36
C ASN A 217 -18.13 -38.58 -16.46
N GLY A 218 -18.53 -39.82 -16.72
CA GLY A 218 -17.65 -40.97 -16.99
C GLY A 218 -16.77 -40.85 -18.24
N ALA A 219 -16.42 -39.62 -18.61
CA ALA A 219 -15.58 -39.23 -19.74
C ALA A 219 -14.15 -38.84 -19.32
N LEU A 220 -13.86 -38.69 -18.03
CA LEU A 220 -12.53 -38.34 -17.51
C LEU A 220 -12.04 -39.42 -16.52
N ALA A 221 -10.73 -39.70 -16.52
CA ALA A 221 -10.07 -40.51 -15.51
C ALA A 221 -8.98 -39.69 -14.81
N GLY A 222 -9.01 -39.65 -13.47
CA GLY A 222 -7.95 -39.10 -12.66
C GLY A 222 -6.80 -40.10 -12.54
N PHE A 223 -5.57 -39.64 -12.32
CA PHE A 223 -4.43 -40.49 -12.03
C PHE A 223 -3.51 -39.84 -11.00
N ALA A 224 -2.73 -40.65 -10.29
CA ALA A 224 -1.70 -40.18 -9.37
C ALA A 224 -0.41 -40.97 -9.55
N LEU A 225 0.73 -40.27 -9.59
CA LEU A 225 2.07 -40.84 -9.70
C LEU A 225 2.90 -40.40 -8.51
N SER A 226 3.53 -41.35 -7.81
CA SER A 226 4.50 -41.07 -6.75
C SER A 226 5.91 -41.43 -7.22
N PHE A 227 6.87 -40.59 -6.88
CA PHE A 227 8.26 -40.66 -7.31
C PHE A 227 9.19 -40.94 -6.14
N GLU A 228 10.32 -41.60 -6.39
CA GLU A 228 11.35 -41.73 -5.37
C GLU A 228 12.11 -40.41 -5.18
N ALA A 229 12.70 -40.19 -4.00
CA ALA A 229 13.39 -38.96 -3.61
C ALA A 229 14.52 -38.49 -4.57
N GLY A 230 14.99 -39.36 -5.47
CA GLY A 230 16.02 -39.06 -6.47
C GLY A 230 15.56 -38.21 -7.65
N LEU A 231 14.25 -37.96 -7.82
CA LEU A 231 13.70 -37.14 -8.92
C LEU A 231 13.29 -35.73 -8.48
N HIS A 232 13.61 -35.34 -7.25
CA HIS A 232 13.38 -33.98 -6.77
C HIS A 232 14.17 -32.96 -7.60
N GLY A 233 13.47 -31.91 -8.07
CA GLY A 233 14.04 -30.82 -8.85
C GLY A 233 14.07 -31.07 -10.37
N ALA A 234 13.71 -32.26 -10.84
CA ALA A 234 13.59 -32.60 -12.26
C ALA A 234 12.32 -32.01 -12.88
N ASP A 235 12.40 -31.66 -14.16
CA ASP A 235 11.26 -31.24 -14.97
C ASP A 235 10.58 -32.48 -15.54
N ILE A 236 9.34 -32.72 -15.09
CA ILE A 236 8.54 -33.86 -15.49
C ILE A 236 7.59 -33.46 -16.61
N ALA A 237 7.79 -34.05 -17.80
CA ALA A 237 6.90 -33.90 -18.93
C ALA A 237 6.03 -35.16 -19.08
N LEU A 238 4.72 -34.98 -19.02
CA LEU A 238 3.74 -36.01 -19.38
C LEU A 238 3.19 -35.68 -20.77
N LEU A 239 3.37 -36.60 -21.72
CA LEU A 239 2.99 -36.45 -23.12
C LEU A 239 2.04 -37.57 -23.53
N ARG A 240 1.15 -37.25 -24.46
CA ARG A 240 0.44 -38.23 -25.30
C ARG A 240 1.00 -38.12 -26.72
N GLY A 241 1.66 -39.17 -27.20
CA GLY A 241 2.48 -39.07 -28.42
C GLY A 241 3.57 -37.99 -28.27
N GLU A 242 3.42 -36.88 -29.01
CA GLU A 242 4.29 -35.69 -28.93
C GLU A 242 3.59 -34.48 -28.28
N SER A 243 2.32 -34.61 -27.88
CA SER A 243 1.52 -33.50 -27.32
C SER A 243 1.59 -33.47 -25.78
N PRO A 244 2.00 -32.37 -25.15
CA PRO A 244 2.10 -32.27 -23.70
C PRO A 244 0.75 -32.07 -23.02
N PHE A 245 0.66 -32.56 -21.77
CA PHE A 245 -0.45 -32.25 -20.87
C PHE A 245 -0.34 -30.80 -20.39
N LEU A 246 -1.47 -30.17 -20.05
CA LEU A 246 -1.44 -28.85 -19.39
C LEU A 246 -0.73 -28.98 -18.04
N GLY A 247 0.13 -28.00 -17.72
CA GLY A 247 1.00 -28.05 -16.56
C GLY A 247 2.32 -28.79 -16.81
N ALA A 248 2.48 -29.53 -17.93
CA ALA A 248 3.75 -30.16 -18.29
C ALA A 248 4.60 -29.24 -19.21
N PRO A 249 5.93 -29.15 -19.02
CA PRO A 249 6.69 -29.79 -17.95
C PRO A 249 6.40 -29.13 -16.58
N THR A 250 6.21 -29.95 -15.55
CA THR A 250 6.07 -29.49 -14.16
C THR A 250 7.29 -29.88 -13.35
N ARG A 251 7.76 -29.00 -12.48
CA ARG A 251 8.96 -29.27 -11.68
C ARG A 251 8.58 -29.95 -10.37
N LEU A 252 9.14 -31.15 -10.10
CA LEU A 252 8.95 -31.83 -8.82
C LEU A 252 9.63 -31.05 -7.69
N ARG A 253 8.84 -30.38 -6.82
CA ARG A 253 9.37 -29.55 -5.71
C ARG A 253 9.07 -30.22 -4.37
N PRO A 254 10.09 -30.52 -3.53
CA PRO A 254 9.83 -30.87 -2.14
C PRO A 254 9.29 -29.63 -1.41
N ARG A 255 7.99 -29.59 -1.09
CA ARG A 255 7.36 -28.48 -0.35
C ARG A 255 7.06 -28.89 1.10
N PRO A 256 7.75 -28.34 2.12
CA PRO A 256 7.38 -28.54 3.52
C PRO A 256 6.05 -27.86 3.86
N ALA A 257 5.42 -28.28 4.97
CA ALA A 257 4.21 -27.61 5.47
C ALA A 257 4.59 -26.22 6.03
N GLU A 258 3.95 -25.18 5.53
CA GLU A 258 4.22 -23.79 5.90
C GLU A 258 3.28 -23.42 7.03
N VAL A 259 3.82 -22.75 8.04
CA VAL A 259 3.09 -22.41 9.25
C VAL A 259 3.22 -20.91 9.48
N GLU A 260 2.10 -20.25 9.67
CA GLU A 260 2.02 -18.84 10.02
C GLU A 260 1.59 -18.71 11.49
N GLY A 261 2.13 -17.72 12.19
CA GLY A 261 1.75 -17.46 13.57
C GLY A 261 2.65 -16.46 14.28
N VAL A 262 2.12 -15.90 15.37
CA VAL A 262 2.80 -14.93 16.25
C VAL A 262 2.73 -15.45 17.68
N VAL A 263 3.77 -15.20 18.45
CA VAL A 263 3.82 -15.51 19.89
C VAL A 263 4.49 -14.37 20.65
N ASP A 264 4.04 -14.13 21.87
CA ASP A 264 4.59 -13.17 22.81
C ASP A 264 4.48 -13.70 24.25
N ILE A 265 5.21 -13.08 25.18
CA ILE A 265 5.19 -13.43 26.59
C ILE A 265 5.07 -12.19 27.47
N GLU A 266 4.19 -12.25 28.47
CA GLU A 266 4.07 -11.22 29.51
C GLU A 266 4.05 -11.90 30.90
N GLY A 267 5.14 -11.71 31.67
CA GLY A 267 5.33 -12.43 32.92
C GLY A 267 5.44 -13.95 32.68
N ALA A 268 4.52 -14.73 33.24
CA ALA A 268 4.42 -16.17 33.02
C ALA A 268 3.38 -16.58 31.95
N GLN A 269 2.72 -15.62 31.32
CA GLN A 269 1.67 -15.89 30.32
C GLN A 269 2.28 -15.86 28.92
N LEU A 270 2.34 -17.02 28.25
CA LEU A 270 2.71 -17.14 26.85
C LEU A 270 1.44 -17.12 25.99
N ARG A 271 1.35 -16.18 25.05
CA ARG A 271 0.17 -15.98 24.20
C ARG A 271 0.55 -15.91 22.74
N GLY A 272 -0.29 -16.42 21.87
CA GLY A 272 -0.03 -16.37 20.44
C GLY A 272 -1.12 -17.01 19.61
N TRP A 273 -0.85 -17.20 18.33
CA TRP A 273 -1.68 -17.97 17.41
C TRP A 273 -0.79 -18.67 16.39
N ALA A 274 -1.27 -19.78 15.85
CA ALA A 274 -0.56 -20.54 14.81
C ALA A 274 -1.54 -21.26 13.89
N ARG A 275 -1.23 -21.35 12.60
CA ARG A 275 -2.01 -22.11 11.60
C ARG A 275 -1.13 -22.70 10.52
N LEU A 276 -1.56 -23.81 9.92
CA LEU A 276 -0.98 -24.30 8.67
C LEU A 276 -1.46 -23.41 7.54
N VAL A 277 -0.55 -22.89 6.72
CA VAL A 277 -0.89 -22.08 5.54
C VAL A 277 -1.68 -22.93 4.53
N GLN A 278 -1.36 -24.22 4.45
CA GLN A 278 -1.99 -25.19 3.56
C GLN A 278 -3.36 -25.67 3.99
N HIS A 279 -3.61 -25.61 5.30
CA HIS A 279 -4.80 -26.14 5.96
C HIS A 279 -5.12 -25.24 7.16
N PRO A 280 -5.51 -23.97 6.94
CA PRO A 280 -5.75 -23.02 8.02
C PRO A 280 -6.85 -23.47 8.98
N GLU A 281 -7.75 -24.34 8.52
CA GLU A 281 -8.79 -25.02 9.29
C GLU A 281 -8.25 -26.15 10.20
N ARG A 282 -7.07 -26.70 9.89
CA ARG A 282 -6.49 -27.76 10.70
C ARG A 282 -5.76 -27.14 11.88
N PRO A 283 -6.18 -27.46 13.11
CA PRO A 283 -5.47 -26.99 14.28
C PRO A 283 -4.05 -27.53 14.25
N VAL A 284 -3.12 -26.68 14.68
CA VAL A 284 -1.70 -27.00 14.65
C VAL A 284 -1.18 -27.10 16.07
N ALA A 285 -0.49 -28.20 16.37
CA ALA A 285 0.17 -28.32 17.67
C ALA A 285 1.29 -27.28 17.77
N VAL A 286 1.33 -26.57 18.88
CA VAL A 286 2.39 -25.61 19.21
C VAL A 286 3.29 -26.27 20.24
N VAL A 287 4.58 -26.33 19.97
CA VAL A 287 5.56 -26.92 20.86
C VAL A 287 6.40 -25.80 21.45
N VAL A 288 6.37 -25.68 22.77
CA VAL A 288 7.20 -24.77 23.56
C VAL A 288 8.33 -25.58 24.17
N ARG A 289 9.58 -25.19 23.94
CA ARG A 289 10.77 -25.85 24.47
C ARG A 289 11.57 -24.91 25.33
N ASP A 290 12.00 -25.36 26.51
CA ASP A 290 12.97 -24.61 27.30
C ASP A 290 14.42 -24.96 26.92
N GLU A 291 15.38 -24.25 27.49
CA GLU A 291 16.82 -24.45 27.24
C GLU A 291 17.35 -25.83 27.63
N ALA A 292 16.69 -26.51 28.59
CA ALA A 292 17.05 -27.86 28.97
C ALA A 292 16.49 -28.91 28.00
N GLY A 293 15.80 -28.47 26.93
CA GLY A 293 15.18 -29.34 25.95
C GLY A 293 13.86 -29.96 26.42
N ARG A 294 13.32 -29.55 27.57
CA ARG A 294 11.98 -29.97 27.99
C ARG A 294 10.98 -29.31 27.07
N ALA A 295 10.03 -30.10 26.58
CA ALA A 295 9.01 -29.64 25.65
C ALA A 295 7.65 -29.74 26.31
N PHE A 296 6.89 -28.65 26.24
CA PHE A 296 5.46 -28.63 26.48
C PHE A 296 4.77 -28.45 25.13
N THR A 297 4.03 -29.47 24.73
CA THR A 297 3.21 -29.39 23.52
C THR A 297 1.83 -28.90 23.93
N ILE A 298 1.44 -27.75 23.39
CA ILE A 298 0.04 -27.35 23.30
C ILE A 298 -0.56 -28.21 22.18
N PRO A 299 -1.39 -29.21 22.51
CA PRO A 299 -1.97 -30.06 21.50
C PRO A 299 -2.90 -29.24 20.60
N ALA A 300 -3.08 -29.72 19.36
CA ALA A 300 -3.81 -29.00 18.32
C ALA A 300 -5.23 -28.59 18.77
N ASP A 301 -5.92 -29.43 19.52
CA ASP A 301 -7.23 -29.17 20.11
C ASP A 301 -7.26 -28.04 21.17
N ARG A 302 -6.09 -27.63 21.69
CA ARG A 302 -5.93 -26.53 22.67
C ARG A 302 -5.30 -25.27 22.11
N THR A 303 -4.76 -25.32 20.89
CA THR A 303 -4.45 -24.10 20.12
C THR A 303 -5.70 -23.52 19.47
N SER A 304 -6.79 -24.29 19.43
CA SER A 304 -8.16 -23.80 19.24
C SER A 304 -8.80 -23.42 20.57
N GLY A 305 -8.45 -22.25 21.11
CA GLY A 305 -8.99 -21.68 22.36
C GLY A 305 -10.50 -21.41 22.42
N SER A 306 -11.31 -22.08 21.60
CA SER A 306 -12.73 -22.37 21.78
C SER A 306 -13.10 -23.45 20.75
N ALA A 307 -14.07 -24.31 21.03
CA ALA A 307 -14.61 -25.30 20.08
C ALA A 307 -15.31 -24.68 18.84
N GLU A 308 -15.13 -23.38 18.63
CA GLU A 308 -15.52 -22.59 17.46
C GLU A 308 -14.33 -21.70 17.11
N ILE A 309 -13.96 -21.68 15.83
CA ILE A 309 -13.15 -20.61 15.25
C ILE A 309 -13.89 -19.30 15.58
N PRO A 310 -13.27 -18.28 16.20
CA PRO A 310 -13.93 -16.99 16.30
C PRO A 310 -14.31 -16.50 14.90
N ASP A 311 -15.60 -16.27 14.65
CA ASP A 311 -16.14 -15.88 13.32
C ASP A 311 -15.55 -14.59 12.73
N ASP A 312 -14.67 -13.89 13.46
CA ASP A 312 -13.97 -12.69 13.01
C ASP A 312 -12.72 -12.98 12.16
N GLY A 313 -12.40 -14.26 11.94
CA GLY A 313 -11.23 -14.69 11.16
C GLY A 313 -9.92 -14.49 11.90
N SER A 314 -9.95 -14.23 13.21
CA SER A 314 -8.74 -14.25 14.03
C SER A 314 -8.21 -15.70 14.11
N PRO A 315 -6.90 -15.88 13.85
CA PRO A 315 -6.30 -17.21 13.85
C PRO A 315 -6.35 -17.86 15.25
N PRO A 316 -6.42 -19.20 15.33
CA PRO A 316 -6.58 -19.95 16.57
C PRO A 316 -5.54 -19.50 17.60
N ASP A 317 -6.03 -18.87 18.68
CA ASP A 317 -5.21 -18.32 19.73
C ASP A 317 -4.96 -19.34 20.84
N PHE A 318 -3.76 -19.27 21.39
CA PHE A 318 -3.38 -20.02 22.57
C PHE A 318 -2.92 -19.04 23.64
N SER A 319 -3.31 -19.31 24.88
CA SER A 319 -2.76 -18.66 26.06
C SER A 319 -2.43 -19.76 27.06
N ILE A 320 -1.16 -19.85 27.46
CA ILE A 320 -0.72 -20.82 28.45
C ILE A 320 -0.01 -20.13 29.60
N ASP A 321 -0.28 -20.59 30.81
CA ASP A 321 0.48 -20.22 32.00
C ASP A 321 1.70 -21.14 32.10
N LEU A 322 2.90 -20.60 31.85
CA LEU A 322 4.14 -21.35 31.85
C LEU A 322 4.46 -21.99 33.21
N GLU A 323 3.96 -21.42 34.32
CA GLU A 323 4.10 -22.03 35.65
C GLU A 323 3.43 -23.41 35.75
N THR A 324 2.47 -23.70 34.87
CA THR A 324 1.71 -24.97 34.85
C THR A 324 2.30 -26.03 33.92
N THR A 325 3.34 -25.70 33.16
CA THR A 325 3.83 -26.53 32.04
C THR A 325 5.00 -27.46 32.40
N GLY A 326 5.60 -27.28 33.58
CA GLY A 326 6.82 -28.01 33.98
C GLY A 326 8.10 -27.60 33.25
N LEU A 327 8.01 -26.59 32.36
CA LEU A 327 9.17 -25.91 31.78
C LEU A 327 9.90 -25.10 32.86
N ALA A 328 11.20 -24.82 32.69
CA ALA A 328 11.88 -23.85 33.55
C ALA A 328 11.81 -22.42 33.01
N PRO A 329 11.84 -21.44 33.92
CA PRO A 329 12.20 -20.06 33.59
C PRO A 329 13.54 -20.03 32.85
N GLY A 330 13.62 -19.24 31.79
CA GLY A 330 14.72 -19.28 30.83
C GLY A 330 14.23 -18.98 29.42
N TRP A 331 15.02 -19.35 28.42
CA TRP A 331 14.64 -19.16 27.03
C TRP A 331 13.68 -20.23 26.54
N LEU A 332 12.68 -19.79 25.79
CA LEU A 332 11.64 -20.60 25.20
C LEU A 332 11.70 -20.51 23.68
N GLU A 333 11.73 -21.66 23.03
CA GLU A 333 11.53 -21.81 21.59
C GLU A 333 10.10 -22.26 21.34
N VAL A 334 9.37 -21.52 20.51
CA VAL A 334 7.98 -21.80 20.18
C VAL A 334 7.86 -22.06 18.69
N GLY A 335 7.58 -23.32 18.35
CA GLY A 335 7.35 -23.75 16.97
C GLY A 335 5.95 -24.33 16.81
N ALA A 336 5.47 -24.39 15.58
CA ALA A 336 4.18 -25.00 15.26
C ALA A 336 4.28 -25.83 13.98
N GLY A 337 3.44 -26.86 13.88
CA GLY A 337 3.33 -27.71 12.69
C GLY A 337 4.12 -29.01 12.77
N PRO A 338 3.98 -29.89 11.75
CA PRO A 338 4.70 -31.16 11.65
C PRO A 338 6.21 -30.95 11.71
N ASP A 339 6.68 -29.90 11.04
CA ASP A 339 8.09 -29.52 10.94
C ASP A 339 8.54 -28.59 12.07
N ARG A 340 7.66 -28.27 13.03
CA ARG A 340 7.91 -27.38 14.19
C ARG A 340 8.48 -26.01 13.80
N THR A 341 7.98 -25.46 12.71
CA THR A 341 8.37 -24.16 12.16
C THR A 341 8.24 -23.06 13.23
N PRO A 342 9.29 -22.26 13.49
CA PRO A 342 9.25 -21.18 14.49
C PRO A 342 8.13 -20.15 14.24
N LEU A 343 7.44 -19.75 15.31
CA LEU A 343 6.46 -18.67 15.28
C LEU A 343 7.15 -17.28 15.28
N ALA A 344 6.51 -16.25 14.70
CA ALA A 344 7.07 -14.90 14.76
C ALA A 344 7.02 -14.43 16.22
N GLY A 345 8.14 -13.93 16.72
CA GLY A 345 8.29 -13.60 18.13
C GLY A 345 8.94 -14.72 18.97
N SER A 346 8.98 -15.99 18.52
CA SER A 346 9.92 -16.99 19.08
C SER A 346 11.34 -16.57 18.70
N ARG A 347 12.40 -16.67 19.48
CA ARG A 347 12.71 -17.16 20.85
C ARG A 347 12.31 -16.12 21.92
N LEU A 348 11.65 -16.55 23.00
CA LEU A 348 11.14 -15.66 24.07
C LEU A 348 11.82 -15.97 25.41
N ARG A 349 12.03 -14.97 26.26
CA ARG A 349 12.59 -15.18 27.61
C ARG A 349 11.50 -15.14 28.66
N TRP A 350 11.33 -16.24 29.39
CA TRP A 350 10.47 -16.32 30.57
C TRP A 350 11.26 -16.04 31.84
N ILE A 351 10.86 -15.01 32.58
CA ILE A 351 11.47 -14.63 33.87
C ILE A 351 10.49 -14.99 34.99
N ASP A 352 10.96 -15.76 35.97
CA ASP A 352 10.21 -16.02 37.21
C ASP A 352 10.25 -14.78 38.12
N THR A 353 9.24 -13.93 37.98
CA THR A 353 9.05 -12.73 38.79
C THR A 353 8.92 -13.05 40.28
N ARG A 354 8.40 -14.23 40.68
CA ARG A 354 8.31 -14.63 42.09
C ARG A 354 9.67 -15.06 42.67
N ALA A 355 10.56 -15.65 41.89
CA ALA A 355 11.94 -15.93 42.32
C ALA A 355 12.77 -14.64 42.43
N ALA A 356 12.62 -13.71 41.49
CA ALA A 356 13.27 -12.40 41.54
C ALA A 356 12.81 -11.57 42.76
N LEU A 357 11.50 -11.56 43.05
CA LEU A 357 10.92 -10.94 44.25
C LEU A 357 11.42 -11.58 45.55
N ARG A 358 11.59 -12.91 45.58
CA ARG A 358 12.17 -13.66 46.73
C ARG A 358 13.66 -13.35 46.95
N GLY A 359 14.41 -13.10 45.86
CA GLY A 359 15.81 -12.66 45.92
C GLY A 359 15.95 -11.24 46.50
N LEU A 360 15.11 -10.30 46.04
CA LEU A 360 15.07 -8.92 46.54
C LEU A 360 14.59 -8.83 48.00
N THR A 361 13.61 -9.64 48.41
CA THR A 361 13.21 -9.71 49.83
C THR A 361 14.32 -10.30 50.72
N ARG A 362 15.15 -11.23 50.23
CA ARG A 362 16.34 -11.71 50.95
C ARG A 362 17.44 -10.65 51.06
N LEU A 363 17.66 -9.85 50.01
CA LEU A 363 18.58 -8.70 50.03
C LEU A 363 18.10 -7.58 50.97
N SER A 364 16.79 -7.29 50.98
CA SER A 364 16.21 -6.32 51.93
C SER A 364 16.33 -6.75 53.39
N ARG A 365 16.37 -8.07 53.66
CA ARG A 365 16.57 -8.62 55.01
C ARG A 365 18.02 -8.67 55.46
N SER A 366 18.98 -8.59 54.53
CA SER A 366 20.42 -8.63 54.81
C SER A 366 21.06 -7.24 54.95
N VAL A 367 20.37 -6.17 54.54
CA VAL A 367 20.74 -4.78 54.83
C VAL A 367 19.91 -4.26 56.00
N ARG A 368 20.19 -4.73 57.23
CA ARG A 368 19.69 -4.05 58.44
C ARG A 368 20.59 -2.85 58.74
N ARG A 369 20.12 -1.63 58.47
CA ARG A 369 20.55 -0.46 59.24
C ARG A 369 19.61 -0.30 60.45
N PRO A 370 20.11 -0.01 61.66
CA PRO A 370 19.29 -0.13 62.88
C PRO A 370 18.22 0.96 63.06
N ASP A 371 18.18 2.01 62.23
CA ASP A 371 17.55 3.28 62.63
C ASP A 371 16.34 3.73 61.77
N ILE A 372 15.70 2.84 61.00
CA ILE A 372 14.48 3.20 60.24
C ILE A 372 13.37 2.15 60.46
N PRO A 373 12.27 2.47 61.18
CA PRO A 373 11.11 1.61 61.24
C PRO A 373 10.29 1.79 59.96
N CYS A 374 10.57 0.97 58.95
CA CYS A 374 9.71 0.86 57.77
C CYS A 374 9.48 -0.61 57.45
N GLN A 375 8.40 -1.18 57.98
CA GLN A 375 7.82 -2.38 57.39
C GLN A 375 7.10 -1.94 56.11
N LEU A 376 7.79 -1.97 54.98
CA LEU A 376 7.12 -1.96 53.69
C LEU A 376 6.43 -3.32 53.55
N ASP A 377 5.09 -3.32 53.47
CA ASP A 377 4.35 -4.53 53.16
C ASP A 377 4.64 -4.99 51.71
N ALA A 378 4.38 -6.27 51.45
CA ALA A 378 4.68 -6.87 50.15
C ALA A 378 3.96 -6.15 48.99
N ALA A 379 2.77 -5.59 49.25
CA ALA A 379 1.98 -4.85 48.28
C ALA A 379 2.61 -3.50 47.93
N THR A 380 3.24 -2.82 48.90
CA THR A 380 3.95 -1.56 48.70
C THR A 380 5.26 -1.78 47.96
N VAL A 381 5.97 -2.88 48.24
CA VAL A 381 7.17 -3.27 47.46
C VAL A 381 6.78 -3.63 46.03
N GLU A 382 5.70 -4.38 45.80
CA GLU A 382 5.15 -4.63 44.46
C GLU A 382 4.75 -3.35 43.75
N ALA A 383 4.09 -2.41 44.45
CA ALA A 383 3.68 -1.13 43.88
C ALA A 383 4.89 -0.23 43.55
N VAL A 384 5.94 -0.24 44.38
CA VAL A 384 7.16 0.55 44.17
C VAL A 384 8.04 -0.06 43.08
N VAL A 385 8.17 -1.39 42.99
CA VAL A 385 8.86 -2.08 41.89
C VAL A 385 8.09 -1.88 40.58
N ALA A 386 6.76 -2.03 40.59
CA ALA A 386 5.93 -1.72 39.43
C ALA A 386 5.99 -0.23 39.05
N ALA A 387 6.13 0.69 40.01
CA ALA A 387 6.31 2.11 39.73
C ALA A 387 7.73 2.45 39.22
N LEU A 388 8.77 1.78 39.69
CA LEU A 388 10.16 1.93 39.23
C LEU A 388 10.39 1.28 37.86
N GLU A 389 9.71 0.17 37.55
CA GLU A 389 9.66 -0.45 36.23
C GLU A 389 8.81 0.35 35.22
N ARG A 390 7.86 1.17 35.69
CA ARG A 390 6.94 1.98 34.86
C ARG A 390 7.25 3.47 34.82
N ALA A 391 8.28 3.96 35.52
CA ALA A 391 8.66 5.37 35.50
C ALA A 391 9.97 5.60 34.74
N PRO A 392 9.97 5.50 33.41
CA PRO A 392 11.08 5.99 32.62
C PRO A 392 10.97 7.52 32.48
N SER A 393 12.07 8.22 32.72
CA SER A 393 12.18 9.65 32.35
C SER A 393 11.90 9.79 30.85
N PRO A 394 11.12 10.80 30.43
CA PRO A 394 11.06 11.16 29.01
C PRO A 394 12.49 11.32 28.50
N VAL A 395 12.78 10.86 27.29
CA VAL A 395 14.07 11.17 26.62
C VAL A 395 14.15 12.69 26.51
N GLN A 396 14.74 13.33 27.51
CA GLN A 396 15.14 14.71 27.40
C GLN A 396 16.41 14.73 26.53
N PRO A 397 16.51 15.65 25.56
CA PRO A 397 17.64 15.74 24.63
C PRO A 397 18.97 16.14 25.30
N THR A 398 19.06 16.17 26.63
CA THR A 398 20.28 16.50 27.37
C THR A 398 21.23 15.31 27.37
N ARG A 399 22.11 15.31 26.37
CA ARG A 399 23.24 14.38 26.25
C ARG A 399 24.31 14.72 27.31
N PRO A 400 24.78 13.76 28.12
CA PRO A 400 25.94 14.00 28.97
C PRO A 400 27.19 14.28 28.11
N VAL A 401 28.03 15.23 28.55
CA VAL A 401 29.31 15.50 27.90
C VAL A 401 30.25 14.32 28.16
N MET A 402 30.78 13.73 27.10
CA MET A 402 31.67 12.57 27.21
C MET A 402 33.06 13.02 27.70
N PRO A 403 33.68 12.31 28.67
CA PRO A 403 35.07 12.59 29.05
C PRO A 403 36.04 12.24 27.90
N PRO A 404 37.22 12.88 27.81
CA PRO A 404 38.20 12.60 26.77
C PRO A 404 38.71 11.16 26.85
N ARG A 405 38.78 10.47 25.70
CA ARG A 405 39.17 9.05 25.56
C ARG A 405 40.39 8.87 24.65
N PRO A 406 41.14 7.77 24.77
CA PRO A 406 42.19 7.43 23.82
C PRO A 406 41.60 7.23 22.42
N PHE A 407 41.88 8.16 21.51
CA PHE A 407 41.35 8.13 20.15
C PHE A 407 42.27 7.33 19.23
N ARG A 408 42.04 6.01 19.15
CA ARG A 408 42.83 5.09 18.31
C ARG A 408 42.26 5.01 16.90
N THR A 409 42.94 5.62 15.94
CA THR A 409 42.51 5.67 14.53
C THR A 409 43.12 4.56 13.68
N ASP A 410 43.80 3.57 14.27
CA ASP A 410 44.53 2.50 13.60
C ASP A 410 43.84 1.13 13.70
N ARG A 411 42.59 1.08 14.19
CA ARG A 411 41.82 -0.16 14.29
C ARG A 411 41.48 -0.74 12.91
N ARG A 412 41.57 -2.07 12.84
CA ARG A 412 41.04 -2.91 11.76
C ARG A 412 39.51 -2.99 11.85
N THR A 413 38.86 -3.42 10.78
CA THR A 413 37.39 -3.48 10.69
C THR A 413 36.90 -4.81 10.15
N ASP A 414 35.94 -5.45 10.80
CA ASP A 414 35.30 -6.65 10.27
C ASP A 414 34.01 -6.29 9.54
N ILE A 415 33.83 -6.77 8.31
CA ILE A 415 32.58 -6.67 7.56
C ILE A 415 31.79 -7.95 7.84
N VAL A 416 30.79 -7.87 8.70
CA VAL A 416 29.97 -8.99 9.14
C VAL A 416 28.71 -9.08 8.29
N ILE A 417 28.58 -10.17 7.53
CA ILE A 417 27.43 -10.47 6.69
C ILE A 417 26.69 -11.70 7.24
N PRO A 418 25.56 -11.51 7.96
CA PRO A 418 24.71 -12.62 8.37
C PRO A 418 23.91 -13.16 7.17
N VAL A 419 23.92 -14.47 6.97
CA VAL A 419 23.28 -15.13 5.82
C VAL A 419 22.36 -16.25 6.29
N TYR A 420 21.13 -16.30 5.79
CA TYR A 420 20.21 -17.43 6.03
C TYR A 420 19.60 -17.98 4.74
N LYS A 421 19.13 -17.11 3.83
CA LYS A 421 18.52 -17.47 2.54
C LYS A 421 18.85 -16.39 1.50
N GLY A 422 18.48 -16.64 0.24
CA GLY A 422 18.66 -15.66 -0.84
C GLY A 422 20.01 -15.85 -1.52
N HIS A 423 20.18 -17.00 -2.18
CA HIS A 423 21.39 -17.37 -2.90
C HIS A 423 21.89 -16.27 -3.86
N ALA A 424 21.02 -15.78 -4.75
CA ALA A 424 21.40 -14.81 -5.77
C ALA A 424 21.78 -13.45 -5.16
N GLU A 425 21.00 -12.97 -4.19
CA GLU A 425 21.26 -11.72 -3.49
C GLU A 425 22.56 -11.79 -2.69
N THR A 426 22.76 -12.88 -1.95
CA THR A 426 23.97 -13.07 -1.14
C THR A 426 25.22 -13.08 -2.01
N LEU A 427 25.19 -13.79 -3.13
CA LEU A 427 26.33 -13.79 -4.06
C LEU A 427 26.55 -12.42 -4.69
N ALA A 428 25.49 -11.70 -5.08
CA ALA A 428 25.63 -10.33 -5.60
C ALA A 428 26.24 -9.37 -4.55
N CYS A 429 25.83 -9.50 -3.29
CA CYS A 429 26.41 -8.74 -2.17
C CYS A 429 27.90 -9.06 -2.02
N LEU A 430 28.26 -10.34 -1.90
CA LEU A 430 29.65 -10.78 -1.76
C LEU A 430 30.50 -10.36 -2.95
N ASP A 431 30.01 -10.52 -4.18
CA ASP A 431 30.69 -10.09 -5.39
C ASP A 431 30.91 -8.59 -5.38
N SER A 432 29.92 -7.78 -4.95
CA SER A 432 30.08 -6.32 -4.86
C SER A 432 31.14 -5.90 -3.83
N VAL A 433 31.18 -6.54 -2.65
CA VAL A 433 32.19 -6.28 -1.61
C VAL A 433 33.59 -6.71 -2.08
N LEU A 434 33.68 -7.85 -2.78
CA LEU A 434 34.94 -8.38 -3.31
C LEU A 434 35.45 -7.59 -4.52
N ALA A 435 34.55 -7.04 -5.34
CA ALA A 435 34.86 -6.23 -6.51
C ALA A 435 35.20 -4.78 -6.15
N SER A 436 34.64 -4.23 -5.07
CA SER A 436 34.98 -2.91 -4.54
C SER A 436 36.40 -2.91 -3.98
N GLY A 437 37.40 -2.75 -4.87
CA GLY A 437 38.81 -2.52 -4.52
C GLY A 437 39.36 -3.42 -3.41
N ALA A 438 39.18 -4.74 -3.52
CA ALA A 438 39.68 -5.78 -2.62
C ALA A 438 39.68 -5.40 -1.13
N VAL A 439 38.57 -5.66 -0.41
CA VAL A 439 38.41 -5.53 1.07
C VAL A 439 39.38 -4.50 1.67
N PRO A 440 38.97 -3.22 1.81
CA PRO A 440 39.90 -2.10 2.03
C PRO A 440 40.99 -2.43 3.04
N ALA A 441 42.26 -2.11 2.74
CA ALA A 441 43.41 -2.52 3.54
C ALA A 441 43.16 -2.34 5.05
N GLY A 442 43.14 -3.47 5.79
CA GLY A 442 42.79 -3.49 7.22
C GLY A 442 41.36 -3.95 7.53
N CYS A 443 40.57 -4.33 6.52
CA CYS A 443 39.27 -4.97 6.71
C CYS A 443 39.34 -6.51 6.55
N GLU A 444 38.41 -7.23 7.17
CA GLU A 444 38.21 -8.67 6.98
C GLU A 444 36.73 -8.96 6.67
N LEU A 445 36.46 -9.78 5.65
CA LEU A 445 35.09 -10.15 5.27
C LEU A 445 34.66 -11.42 6.03
N VAL A 446 33.77 -11.26 6.99
CA VAL A 446 33.26 -12.33 7.87
C VAL A 446 31.82 -12.65 7.48
N VAL A 447 31.61 -13.83 6.89
CA VAL A 447 30.27 -14.31 6.53
C VAL A 447 29.81 -15.32 7.57
N ILE A 448 28.60 -15.13 8.10
CA ILE A 448 28.05 -16.01 9.12
C ILE A 448 26.81 -16.71 8.55
N ASP A 449 26.96 -17.97 8.17
CA ASP A 449 25.88 -18.86 7.74
C ASP A 449 25.04 -19.27 8.96
N ASP A 450 23.85 -18.68 9.09
CA ASP A 450 22.91 -18.89 10.19
C ASP A 450 22.06 -20.15 9.98
N ALA A 451 22.73 -21.27 9.70
CA ALA A 451 22.14 -22.56 9.34
C ALA A 451 21.20 -22.47 8.12
N SER A 452 21.70 -21.93 7.01
CA SER A 452 20.96 -21.83 5.75
C SER A 452 20.41 -23.18 5.29
N PRO A 453 19.13 -23.24 4.87
CA PRO A 453 18.55 -24.45 4.31
C PRO A 453 18.85 -24.62 2.81
N GLU A 454 19.56 -23.67 2.16
CA GLU A 454 19.82 -23.67 0.73
C GLU A 454 21.18 -24.33 0.42
N PRO A 455 21.22 -25.58 -0.11
CA PRO A 455 22.49 -26.30 -0.29
C PRO A 455 23.45 -25.61 -1.28
N ALA A 456 22.91 -24.95 -2.31
CA ALA A 456 23.70 -24.20 -3.28
C ALA A 456 24.45 -23.03 -2.62
N LEU A 457 23.77 -22.28 -1.76
CA LEU A 457 24.38 -21.19 -0.99
C LEU A 457 25.47 -21.69 -0.07
N VAL A 458 25.19 -22.73 0.72
CA VAL A 458 26.19 -23.33 1.61
C VAL A 458 27.42 -23.82 0.85
N ARG A 459 27.23 -24.43 -0.33
CA ARG A 459 28.34 -24.90 -1.19
C ARG A 459 29.18 -23.72 -1.67
N ASP A 460 28.56 -22.66 -2.17
CA ASP A 460 29.27 -21.54 -2.77
C ASP A 460 30.00 -20.71 -1.69
N LEU A 461 29.42 -20.53 -0.51
CA LEU A 461 30.09 -19.95 0.65
C LEU A 461 31.34 -20.74 1.07
N ARG A 462 31.24 -22.08 1.11
CA ARG A 462 32.40 -22.95 1.41
C ARG A 462 33.48 -22.83 0.35
N ALA A 463 33.12 -22.70 -0.92
CA ALA A 463 34.07 -22.51 -2.01
C ALA A 463 34.82 -21.17 -1.87
N LEU A 464 34.11 -20.09 -1.55
CA LEU A 464 34.72 -18.77 -1.27
C LEU A 464 35.67 -18.81 -0.06
N ALA A 465 35.28 -19.52 1.00
CA ALA A 465 36.11 -19.70 2.19
C ALA A 465 37.37 -20.52 1.89
N ALA A 466 37.24 -21.63 1.14
CA ALA A 466 38.38 -22.45 0.71
C ALA A 466 39.36 -21.69 -0.20
N ALA A 467 38.84 -20.73 -0.97
CA ALA A 467 39.64 -19.81 -1.77
C ALA A 467 40.29 -18.66 -0.96
N GLY A 468 40.08 -18.61 0.36
CA GLY A 468 40.62 -17.57 1.24
C GLY A 468 40.01 -16.19 1.00
N ARG A 469 38.83 -16.11 0.34
CA ARG A 469 38.16 -14.84 0.01
C ARG A 469 37.30 -14.32 1.14
N ILE A 470 36.85 -15.21 2.04
CA ILE A 470 36.02 -14.88 3.21
C ILE A 470 36.42 -15.71 4.43
N THR A 471 36.17 -15.18 5.61
CA THR A 471 36.12 -15.94 6.86
C THR A 471 34.68 -16.42 7.04
N LEU A 472 34.46 -17.74 6.98
CA LEU A 472 33.12 -18.33 7.09
C LEU A 472 32.90 -18.91 8.49
N LEU A 473 31.95 -18.35 9.22
CA LEU A 473 31.39 -18.95 10.42
C LEU A 473 30.07 -19.62 10.08
N ARG A 474 29.74 -20.72 10.76
CA ARG A 474 28.45 -21.40 10.60
C ARG A 474 27.82 -21.65 11.96
N ASN A 475 26.56 -21.27 12.12
CA ASN A 475 25.74 -21.64 13.27
C ASN A 475 25.18 -23.06 13.06
N GLU A 476 25.04 -23.81 14.16
CA GLU A 476 24.47 -25.17 14.12
C GLU A 476 22.95 -25.15 13.85
N ARG A 477 22.30 -24.05 14.23
CA ARG A 477 20.87 -23.78 14.06
C ARG A 477 20.67 -22.29 13.77
N ASN A 478 19.52 -21.92 13.21
CA ASN A 478 19.18 -20.52 12.98
C ASN A 478 19.00 -19.80 14.34
N LEU A 479 19.87 -18.84 14.62
CA LEU A 479 19.88 -18.02 15.84
C LEU A 479 19.12 -16.71 15.69
N GLY A 480 18.84 -16.28 14.46
CA GLY A 480 18.23 -15.00 14.15
C GLY A 480 19.27 -13.89 13.97
N PHE A 481 18.83 -12.78 13.36
CA PHE A 481 19.72 -11.68 12.98
C PHE A 481 20.55 -11.09 14.15
N PRO A 482 19.96 -10.71 15.30
CA PRO A 482 20.71 -10.12 16.41
C PRO A 482 21.82 -11.04 16.96
N ALA A 483 21.50 -12.31 17.18
CA ALA A 483 22.44 -13.28 17.74
C ALA A 483 23.57 -13.63 16.76
N THR A 484 23.23 -13.75 15.48
CA THR A 484 24.22 -13.98 14.42
C THR A 484 25.17 -12.79 14.28
N VAL A 485 24.66 -11.56 14.36
CA VAL A 485 25.51 -10.35 14.34
C VAL A 485 26.39 -10.25 15.60
N ASN A 486 25.85 -10.52 16.79
CA ASN A 486 26.63 -10.53 18.02
C ASN A 486 27.79 -11.54 18.00
N ARG A 487 27.58 -12.72 17.38
CA ARG A 487 28.68 -13.66 17.14
C ARG A 487 29.80 -13.05 16.29
N GLY A 488 29.46 -12.19 15.34
CA GLY A 488 30.43 -11.39 14.59
C GLY A 488 31.11 -10.32 15.45
N PHE A 489 30.35 -9.64 16.31
CA PHE A 489 30.88 -8.65 17.27
C PHE A 489 31.92 -9.23 18.23
N ASP A 490 31.76 -10.50 18.61
CA ASP A 490 32.62 -11.18 19.58
C ASP A 490 33.85 -11.84 18.93
N LEU A 491 33.91 -11.94 17.60
CA LEU A 491 34.99 -12.64 16.89
C LEU A 491 36.35 -11.97 17.11
N HIS A 492 36.41 -10.65 16.96
CA HIS A 492 37.62 -9.85 17.17
C HIS A 492 37.31 -8.64 18.08
N PRO A 493 37.56 -8.75 19.41
CA PRO A 493 37.16 -7.72 20.38
C PRO A 493 37.98 -6.42 20.27
N ASP A 494 39.03 -6.38 19.45
CA ASP A 494 39.89 -5.22 19.23
C ASP A 494 39.52 -4.41 17.97
N ARG A 495 38.56 -4.88 17.16
CA ARG A 495 38.23 -4.33 15.84
C ARG A 495 36.89 -3.62 15.79
N ASP A 496 36.78 -2.62 14.92
CA ASP A 496 35.49 -2.03 14.57
C ASP A 496 34.68 -3.00 13.69
N VAL A 497 33.38 -2.78 13.56
CA VAL A 497 32.51 -3.70 12.80
C VAL A 497 31.64 -2.93 11.81
N ILE A 498 31.48 -3.46 10.60
CA ILE A 498 30.43 -3.08 9.66
C ILE A 498 29.43 -4.23 9.59
N VAL A 499 28.21 -4.01 10.05
CA VAL A 499 27.09 -4.93 9.81
C VAL A 499 26.55 -4.64 8.42
N LEU A 500 26.51 -5.64 7.53
CA LEU A 500 26.04 -5.49 6.16
C LEU A 500 25.07 -6.63 5.83
N ASN A 501 23.84 -6.28 5.43
CA ASN A 501 22.85 -7.29 5.05
C ASN A 501 23.26 -7.98 3.73
N ALA A 502 22.88 -9.26 3.63
CA ALA A 502 23.17 -10.10 2.46
C ALA A 502 22.45 -9.69 1.16
N ASP A 503 21.49 -8.75 1.23
CA ASP A 503 20.71 -8.23 0.09
C ASP A 503 21.08 -6.77 -0.26
N THR A 504 22.34 -6.41 -0.02
CA THR A 504 22.90 -5.11 -0.33
C THR A 504 23.87 -5.17 -1.50
N VAL A 505 24.06 -4.04 -2.18
CA VAL A 505 25.09 -3.86 -3.21
C VAL A 505 25.89 -2.62 -2.88
N VAL A 506 27.20 -2.81 -2.72
CA VAL A 506 28.15 -1.74 -2.38
C VAL A 506 29.02 -1.36 -3.59
N SER A 507 29.65 -0.19 -3.54
CA SER A 507 30.47 0.33 -4.65
C SER A 507 31.57 1.27 -4.13
N GLY A 508 32.64 1.44 -4.92
CA GLY A 508 33.72 2.39 -4.59
C GLY A 508 34.40 2.17 -3.23
N ASP A 509 34.80 3.26 -2.57
CA ASP A 509 35.42 3.29 -1.23
C ASP A 509 34.38 3.43 -0.11
N TRP A 510 33.24 2.74 -0.22
CA TRP A 510 32.12 2.88 0.72
C TRP A 510 32.54 2.65 2.19
N ALA A 511 33.29 1.57 2.47
CA ALA A 511 33.71 1.24 3.83
C ALA A 511 34.73 2.25 4.38
N GLY A 512 35.64 2.75 3.52
CA GLY A 512 36.58 3.80 3.90
C GLY A 512 35.89 5.12 4.21
N ARG A 513 34.85 5.50 3.46
CA ARG A 513 34.00 6.68 3.76
C ARG A 513 33.25 6.53 5.08
N LEU A 514 32.63 5.37 5.33
CA LEU A 514 31.97 5.10 6.62
C LEU A 514 32.96 5.23 7.79
N ARG A 515 34.17 4.68 7.64
CA ARG A 515 35.23 4.81 8.65
C ARG A 515 35.66 6.27 8.86
N ARG A 516 35.84 7.05 7.79
CA ARG A 516 36.17 8.49 7.89
C ARG A 516 35.12 9.25 8.70
N ALA A 517 33.83 8.98 8.45
CA ALA A 517 32.75 9.57 9.23
C ALA A 517 32.75 9.08 10.70
N ALA A 518 33.04 7.81 10.97
CA ALA A 518 33.07 7.25 12.33
C ALA A 518 34.21 7.85 13.17
N TYR A 519 35.33 8.19 12.53
CA TYR A 519 36.48 8.83 13.15
C TYR A 519 36.52 10.35 12.93
N ALA A 520 35.41 10.97 12.52
CA ALA A 520 35.29 12.42 12.40
C ALA A 520 35.31 13.12 13.78
N ALA A 521 34.84 12.43 14.82
CA ALA A 521 34.85 12.91 16.19
C ALA A 521 34.90 11.76 17.18
N HIS A 522 35.45 12.03 18.37
CA HIS A 522 35.61 11.03 19.43
C HIS A 522 34.30 10.42 19.92
N ASP A 523 33.18 11.13 19.78
CA ASP A 523 31.85 10.80 20.28
C ASP A 523 30.91 10.22 19.20
N VAL A 524 31.40 9.80 18.03
CA VAL A 524 30.60 9.11 17.01
C VAL A 524 30.67 7.61 17.26
N GLY A 525 29.53 6.97 17.53
CA GLY A 525 29.44 5.54 17.79
C GLY A 525 29.13 4.74 16.54
N THR A 526 28.23 5.24 15.69
CA THR A 526 27.75 4.52 14.52
C THR A 526 27.63 5.41 13.29
N VAL A 527 27.75 4.80 12.10
CA VAL A 527 27.56 5.48 10.82
C VAL A 527 26.76 4.60 9.86
N THR A 528 25.80 5.18 9.16
CA THR A 528 24.98 4.49 8.15
C THR A 528 24.98 5.28 6.85
N PRO A 529 25.13 4.65 5.67
CA PRO A 529 25.05 5.34 4.37
C PRO A 529 23.60 5.67 3.97
N LEU A 530 23.43 6.46 2.91
CA LEU A 530 22.13 6.57 2.23
C LEU A 530 21.81 5.25 1.50
N SER A 531 20.53 5.02 1.19
CA SER A 531 20.08 3.87 0.40
C SER A 531 18.80 4.18 -0.37
N ASN A 532 18.48 3.39 -1.39
CA ASN A 532 17.15 3.40 -2.02
C ASN A 532 16.04 2.93 -1.08
N ASN A 533 16.36 2.15 -0.04
CA ASN A 533 15.37 1.60 0.89
C ASN A 533 15.92 1.53 2.34
N ALA A 534 15.96 2.68 3.02
CA ALA A 534 16.52 2.78 4.38
C ALA A 534 15.75 3.72 5.31
N THR A 535 14.41 3.72 5.26
CA THR A 535 13.53 4.49 6.17
C THR A 535 13.90 5.99 6.23
N ILE A 536 14.51 6.45 7.33
CA ILE A 536 14.94 7.84 7.54
C ILE A 536 16.12 8.26 6.65
N LEU A 537 16.83 7.30 6.04
CA LEU A 537 18.00 7.51 5.17
C LEU A 537 17.74 7.22 3.70
N SER A 538 16.47 7.06 3.33
CA SER A 538 16.11 6.78 1.94
C SER A 538 16.42 7.97 1.02
N TYR A 539 16.97 7.66 -0.14
CA TYR A 539 17.10 8.53 -1.30
C TYR A 539 16.54 7.82 -2.55
N PRO A 540 15.55 8.40 -3.26
CA PRO A 540 14.83 9.63 -2.91
C PRO A 540 14.07 9.53 -1.57
N SER A 541 13.69 10.68 -0.99
CA SER A 541 12.95 10.70 0.28
C SER A 541 11.67 9.85 0.24
N SER A 542 11.42 9.08 1.31
CA SER A 542 10.22 8.25 1.42
C SER A 542 8.97 9.01 1.90
N VAL A 543 8.98 10.35 1.88
CA VAL A 543 7.85 11.17 2.36
C VAL A 543 6.86 11.37 1.21
N PRO A 544 5.57 10.98 1.38
CA PRO A 544 4.61 11.03 0.28
C PRO A 544 4.17 12.47 0.00
N ALA A 545 4.38 12.93 -1.23
CA ALA A 545 3.44 13.87 -1.83
C ALA A 545 2.26 13.06 -2.40
N GLY A 546 1.17 12.96 -1.64
CA GLY A 546 -0.18 12.72 -2.14
C GLY A 546 -0.56 11.40 -2.86
N ALA A 547 0.37 10.54 -3.29
CA ALA A 547 0.04 9.46 -4.23
C ALA A 547 0.83 8.14 -4.07
N ARG A 548 1.26 7.76 -2.86
CA ARG A 548 1.56 6.34 -2.57
C ARG A 548 0.36 5.68 -1.91
N THR A 549 -0.65 5.38 -2.70
CA THR A 549 -1.69 4.41 -2.34
C THR A 549 -1.19 3.01 -2.65
N GLY A 550 -0.40 2.42 -1.76
CA GLY A 550 0.07 1.04 -1.93
C GLY A 550 1.46 0.81 -1.36
N ASN A 551 1.71 -0.43 -0.94
CA ASN A 551 2.98 -0.95 -0.42
C ASN A 551 4.10 -1.02 -1.48
N ASP A 552 4.23 -0.01 -2.35
CA ASP A 552 5.21 -0.03 -3.44
C ASP A 552 6.59 0.34 -2.88
N GLU A 553 7.32 -0.67 -2.41
CA GLU A 553 8.77 -0.58 -2.19
C GLU A 553 9.42 -0.16 -3.53
N PRO A 554 10.36 0.82 -3.54
CA PRO A 554 11.02 1.22 -4.77
C PRO A 554 11.72 0.02 -5.41
N PRO A 555 11.74 -0.09 -6.76
CA PRO A 555 12.37 -1.23 -7.42
C PRO A 555 13.85 -1.33 -7.01
N PRO A 556 14.40 -2.55 -6.88
CA PRO A 556 15.80 -2.73 -6.54
C PRO A 556 16.69 -2.09 -7.61
N LEU A 557 17.75 -1.41 -7.17
CA LEU A 557 18.76 -0.84 -8.06
C LEU A 557 19.64 -1.95 -8.64
N THR A 558 20.01 -1.83 -9.92
CA THR A 558 21.09 -2.66 -10.47
C THR A 558 22.44 -2.24 -9.86
N ALA A 559 23.46 -3.11 -9.96
CA ALA A 559 24.80 -2.79 -9.49
C ALA A 559 25.38 -1.53 -10.16
N ASP A 560 25.16 -1.35 -11.47
CA ASP A 560 25.62 -0.18 -12.21
C ASP A 560 24.91 1.11 -11.75
N GLN A 561 23.61 1.03 -11.48
CA GLN A 561 22.84 2.16 -10.94
C GLN A 561 23.30 2.53 -9.53
N ALA A 562 23.52 1.54 -8.67
CA ALA A 562 24.05 1.74 -7.33
C ALA A 562 25.44 2.40 -7.37
N ALA A 563 26.34 1.92 -8.24
CA ALA A 563 27.67 2.47 -8.42
C ALA A 563 27.64 3.92 -8.95
N ALA A 564 26.79 4.22 -9.92
CA ALA A 564 26.63 5.57 -10.46
C ALA A 564 26.12 6.55 -9.39
N LEU A 565 25.12 6.15 -8.60
CA LEU A 565 24.59 6.97 -7.52
C LEU A 565 25.58 7.16 -6.37
N ASP A 566 26.34 6.13 -6.01
CA ASP A 566 27.39 6.23 -4.99
C ASP A 566 28.55 7.13 -5.44
N CYS A 567 28.97 7.02 -6.71
CA CYS A 567 29.94 7.93 -7.31
C CYS A 567 29.46 9.38 -7.18
N LEU A 568 28.21 9.64 -7.56
CA LEU A 568 27.61 10.96 -7.45
C LEU A 568 27.52 11.46 -6.01
N ALA A 569 27.13 10.61 -5.06
CA ALA A 569 27.09 10.95 -3.63
C ALA A 569 28.49 11.36 -3.14
N SER A 570 29.51 10.64 -3.57
CA SER A 570 30.89 10.92 -3.18
C SER A 570 31.40 12.28 -3.67
N GLU A 571 30.96 12.70 -4.86
CA GLU A 571 31.34 13.98 -5.48
C GLU A 571 30.54 15.16 -4.91
N THR A 572 29.24 14.97 -4.68
CA THR A 572 28.31 16.06 -4.34
C THR A 572 28.21 16.32 -2.84
N ASN A 573 28.42 15.30 -2.02
CA ASN A 573 28.25 15.33 -0.57
C ASN A 573 29.55 15.09 0.19
N THR A 574 30.72 15.23 -0.43
CA THR A 574 32.03 14.95 0.19
C THR A 574 32.14 15.53 1.61
N GLY A 575 32.32 14.66 2.62
CA GLY A 575 32.50 15.07 4.02
C GLY A 575 31.24 15.65 4.69
N LEU A 576 30.08 15.58 4.05
CA LEU A 576 28.79 15.97 4.62
C LEU A 576 28.22 14.78 5.42
N TRP A 577 28.36 14.85 6.74
CA TRP A 577 27.84 13.84 7.66
C TRP A 577 26.82 14.47 8.60
N ILE A 578 25.64 13.86 8.70
CA ILE A 578 24.49 14.45 9.39
C ILE A 578 24.12 13.59 10.59
N GLU A 579 23.93 14.20 11.77
CA GLU A 579 23.51 13.44 12.96
C GLU A 579 22.10 12.87 12.76
N ILE A 580 21.95 11.59 13.07
CA ILE A 580 20.69 10.85 13.02
C ILE A 580 20.30 10.30 14.38
N PRO A 581 19.00 10.10 14.65
CA PRO A 581 18.53 9.61 15.95
C PRO A 581 19.00 8.18 16.23
N THR A 582 18.97 7.32 15.21
CA THR A 582 19.45 5.93 15.24
C THR A 582 19.99 5.55 13.86
N ALA A 583 20.98 4.65 13.83
CA ALA A 583 21.39 3.97 12.59
C ALA A 583 20.29 3.07 12.02
N VAL A 584 20.49 2.60 10.79
CA VAL A 584 19.61 1.64 10.11
C VAL A 584 20.40 0.37 9.81
N GLY A 585 19.88 -0.79 10.21
CA GLY A 585 20.63 -2.04 10.31
C GLY A 585 21.06 -2.70 8.99
N PHE A 586 20.65 -2.19 7.82
CA PHE A 586 21.02 -2.77 6.53
C PHE A 586 22.52 -2.62 6.20
N CYS A 587 23.12 -1.52 6.66
CA CYS A 587 24.55 -1.22 6.53
C CYS A 587 24.96 -0.26 7.66
N MET A 588 25.68 -0.74 8.66
CA MET A 588 25.98 0.04 9.86
C MET A 588 27.44 -0.17 10.30
N TYR A 589 28.23 0.90 10.27
CA TYR A 589 29.54 0.95 10.91
C TYR A 589 29.34 1.15 12.42
N VAL A 590 30.03 0.36 13.23
CA VAL A 590 29.99 0.39 14.70
C VAL A 590 31.42 0.47 15.21
N ARG A 591 31.74 1.57 15.90
CA ARG A 591 33.04 1.69 16.56
C ARG A 591 33.15 0.75 17.76
N ARG A 592 34.31 0.13 17.93
CA ARG A 592 34.56 -0.88 18.96
C ARG A 592 34.34 -0.36 20.38
N ASP A 593 34.79 0.86 20.66
CA ASP A 593 34.61 1.48 21.98
C ASP A 593 33.14 1.83 22.27
N CYS A 594 32.36 2.20 21.26
CA CYS A 594 30.91 2.32 21.41
C CYS A 594 30.27 0.97 21.70
N LEU A 595 30.69 -0.08 20.99
CA LEU A 595 30.17 -1.43 21.17
C LEU A 595 30.53 -2.03 22.54
N ASP A 596 31.75 -1.81 23.02
CA ASP A 596 32.22 -2.24 24.35
C ASP A 596 31.40 -1.62 25.49
N GLU A 597 31.02 -0.34 25.35
CA GLU A 597 30.28 0.38 26.38
C GLU A 597 28.77 0.18 26.30
N ALA A 598 28.21 0.21 25.09
CA ALA A 598 26.79 0.02 24.90
C ALA A 598 26.41 -1.45 25.12
N GLY A 599 27.28 -2.39 24.75
CA GLY A 599 26.99 -3.82 24.62
C GLY A 599 26.34 -4.15 23.28
N GLY A 600 26.33 -5.43 22.88
CA GLY A 600 25.78 -5.90 21.60
C GLY A 600 24.26 -5.71 21.43
N PHE A 601 23.70 -6.30 20.39
CA PHE A 601 22.26 -6.28 20.12
C PHE A 601 21.49 -7.11 21.15
N SER A 602 20.29 -6.65 21.54
CA SER A 602 19.43 -7.38 22.48
C SER A 602 18.73 -8.55 21.79
N GLU A 603 19.42 -9.70 21.78
CA GLU A 603 18.91 -10.97 21.25
C GLU A 603 17.59 -11.40 21.90
N ASP A 604 17.39 -11.04 23.17
CA ASP A 604 16.25 -11.45 23.99
C ASP A 604 14.95 -10.75 23.73
N ARG A 605 15.01 -9.56 23.15
CA ARG A 605 13.84 -8.71 22.96
C ARG A 605 13.37 -8.70 21.50
N PHE A 606 14.33 -8.74 20.58
CA PHE A 606 14.09 -8.56 19.15
C PHE A 606 14.19 -9.86 18.34
N SER A 607 14.66 -10.97 18.93
CA SER A 607 14.65 -12.34 18.38
C SER A 607 15.02 -12.44 16.90
N THR A 608 14.04 -12.35 16.00
CA THR A 608 14.22 -12.50 14.54
C THR A 608 14.63 -11.22 13.80
N GLY A 609 14.75 -10.08 14.51
CA GLY A 609 15.22 -8.79 13.99
C GLY A 609 14.16 -7.67 14.07
N TYR A 610 14.51 -6.51 13.51
CA TYR A 610 13.78 -5.23 13.54
C TYR A 610 13.72 -4.57 14.93
N GLY A 611 14.57 -3.57 15.18
CA GLY A 611 14.54 -2.74 16.39
C GLY A 611 15.74 -2.93 17.32
N GLU A 612 16.51 -4.00 17.14
CA GLU A 612 17.75 -4.27 17.84
C GLU A 612 18.79 -3.16 17.67
N GLU A 613 18.91 -2.62 16.45
CA GLU A 613 19.83 -1.55 16.11
C GLU A 613 19.34 -0.22 16.71
N ASN A 614 18.02 -0.03 16.79
CA ASN A 614 17.44 1.15 17.41
C ASN A 614 17.67 1.14 18.93
N ASP A 615 17.44 0.00 19.60
CA ASP A 615 17.75 -0.17 21.03
C ASP A 615 19.24 0.06 21.32
N PHE A 616 20.13 -0.53 20.52
CA PHE A 616 21.58 -0.30 20.60
C PHE A 616 21.91 1.20 20.50
N CYS A 617 21.39 1.87 19.47
CA CYS A 617 21.61 3.29 19.26
C CYS A 617 21.11 4.13 20.43
N MET A 618 19.96 3.80 20.99
CA MET A 618 19.39 4.53 22.11
C MET A 618 20.15 4.30 23.42
N ARG A 619 20.68 3.09 23.66
CA ARG A 619 21.62 2.82 24.75
C ARG A 619 22.91 3.63 24.59
N ALA A 620 23.53 3.56 23.40
CA ALA A 620 24.73 4.31 23.08
C ALA A 620 24.53 5.84 23.23
N ARG A 621 23.38 6.37 22.79
CA ARG A 621 23.05 7.80 22.91
C ARG A 621 23.00 8.27 24.36
N ARG A 622 22.49 7.45 25.28
CA ARG A 622 22.48 7.74 26.72
C ARG A 622 23.89 7.82 27.33
N LEU A 623 24.86 7.17 26.70
CA LEU A 623 26.27 7.19 27.09
C LEU A 623 27.05 8.36 26.43
N GLY A 624 26.40 9.16 25.58
CA GLY A 624 27.00 10.33 24.92
C GLY A 624 27.35 10.12 23.44
N TRP A 625 27.15 8.92 22.89
CA TRP A 625 27.47 8.62 21.49
C TRP A 625 26.49 9.26 20.51
N ARG A 626 27.00 9.71 19.37
CA ARG A 626 26.26 10.20 18.20
C ARG A 626 26.25 9.14 17.11
N HIS A 627 25.20 9.19 16.30
CA HIS A 627 25.03 8.35 15.12
C HIS A 627 24.99 9.27 13.92
N LEU A 628 25.71 8.94 12.85
CA LEU A 628 25.80 9.79 11.67
C LEU A 628 25.26 9.09 10.42
N ALA A 629 24.64 9.87 9.53
CA ALA A 629 24.43 9.51 8.14
C ALA A 629 25.66 9.93 7.33
N ALA A 630 26.29 8.98 6.64
CA ALA A 630 27.33 9.26 5.65
C ALA A 630 26.67 9.60 4.30
N THR A 631 26.38 10.88 4.06
CA THR A 631 25.62 11.28 2.86
C THR A 631 26.44 11.29 1.57
N ASP A 632 27.76 11.10 1.69
CA ASP A 632 28.72 10.88 0.61
C ASP A 632 28.85 9.41 0.19
N THR A 633 28.02 8.52 0.76
CA THR A 633 28.05 7.08 0.50
C THR A 633 26.63 6.57 0.27
N LEU A 634 26.43 5.77 -0.77
CA LEU A 634 25.18 5.11 -1.06
C LEU A 634 25.38 3.59 -1.16
N VAL A 635 24.55 2.84 -0.44
CA VAL A 635 24.51 1.38 -0.51
C VAL A 635 23.12 0.98 -0.95
N ALA A 636 23.02 0.29 -2.07
CA ALA A 636 21.73 -0.19 -2.55
C ALA A 636 21.25 -1.35 -1.67
N HIS A 637 19.96 -1.39 -1.41
CA HIS A 637 19.30 -2.39 -0.58
C HIS A 637 18.07 -2.89 -1.34
N VAL A 638 18.05 -4.18 -1.66
CA VAL A 638 16.95 -4.79 -2.43
C VAL A 638 15.64 -4.68 -1.64
N GLY A 639 15.68 -4.97 -0.33
CA GLY A 639 14.50 -4.95 0.52
C GLY A 639 13.47 -6.02 0.14
N GLY A 640 12.44 -6.19 0.95
CA GLY A 640 11.22 -6.90 0.53
C GLY A 640 11.18 -8.43 0.63
N ARG A 641 12.23 -9.14 1.09
CA ARG A 641 12.16 -10.61 1.26
C ARG A 641 11.79 -11.12 2.66
N SER A 642 11.44 -10.22 3.59
CA SER A 642 11.04 -10.59 4.95
C SER A 642 9.52 -10.59 5.14
N PHE A 643 8.93 -11.80 5.15
CA PHE A 643 7.69 -12.21 5.83
C PHE A 643 6.35 -11.47 5.60
N GLY A 644 6.04 -10.85 4.46
CA GLY A 644 4.64 -10.47 4.12
C GLY A 644 3.83 -9.82 5.28
N SER A 645 2.65 -10.38 5.60
CA SER A 645 1.79 -9.99 6.76
C SER A 645 2.51 -10.00 8.12
N ARG A 646 3.45 -10.93 8.32
CA ARG A 646 4.25 -11.09 9.56
C ARG A 646 5.17 -9.90 9.82
N LYS A 647 5.69 -9.23 8.77
CA LYS A 647 6.60 -8.07 8.89
C LYS A 647 5.90 -6.90 9.59
N ALA A 648 4.68 -6.58 9.17
CA ALA A 648 3.90 -5.48 9.75
C ALA A 648 3.59 -5.73 11.24
N LEU A 649 3.25 -6.97 11.59
CA LEU A 649 3.00 -7.37 12.98
C LEU A 649 4.26 -7.31 13.84
N LEU A 650 5.40 -7.79 13.32
CA LEU A 650 6.69 -7.74 14.00
C LEU A 650 7.14 -6.28 14.24
N LEU A 651 7.03 -5.42 13.22
CA LEU A 651 7.33 -3.99 13.34
C LEU A 651 6.45 -3.31 14.40
N ALA A 652 5.14 -3.60 14.39
CA ALA A 652 4.21 -3.02 15.37
C ALA A 652 4.52 -3.48 16.80
N ARG A 653 4.87 -4.75 17.01
CA ARG A 653 5.33 -5.27 18.31
C ARG A 653 6.62 -4.59 18.75
N ASN A 654 7.65 -4.63 17.91
CA ASN A 654 8.99 -4.16 18.28
C ASN A 654 9.02 -2.64 18.50
N LEU A 655 8.18 -1.86 17.80
CA LEU A 655 7.99 -0.43 18.09
C LEU A 655 7.38 -0.17 19.48
N ARG A 656 6.48 -1.03 19.96
CA ARG A 656 5.96 -0.91 21.34
C ARG A 656 7.06 -1.18 22.36
N ILE A 657 7.85 -2.24 22.15
CA ILE A 657 8.98 -2.59 23.01
C ILE A 657 9.98 -1.43 23.05
N LEU A 658 10.34 -0.86 21.89
CA LEU A 658 11.24 0.29 21.81
C LEU A 658 10.73 1.49 22.60
N ASN A 659 9.44 1.84 22.50
CA ASN A 659 8.87 2.95 23.26
C ASN A 659 8.75 2.66 24.77
N GLN A 660 8.64 1.39 25.18
CA GLN A 660 8.71 1.01 26.60
C GLN A 660 10.13 1.17 27.15
N LEU A 661 11.14 0.72 26.40
CA LEU A 661 12.56 0.83 26.77
C LEU A 661 13.12 2.26 26.67
N HIS A 662 12.59 3.03 25.71
CA HIS A 662 13.02 4.36 25.34
C HIS A 662 11.81 5.28 25.09
N PRO A 663 11.11 5.75 26.14
CA PRO A 663 9.93 6.59 25.95
C PRO A 663 10.25 7.89 25.23
N GLY A 664 9.45 8.19 24.21
CA GLY A 664 9.67 9.32 23.31
C GLY A 664 10.51 8.97 22.08
N TYR A 665 10.90 7.71 21.89
CA TYR A 665 11.56 7.25 20.65
C TYR A 665 10.72 7.58 19.41
N ASP A 666 9.42 7.27 19.43
CA ASP A 666 8.51 7.59 18.32
C ASP A 666 8.50 9.08 17.96
N THR A 667 8.54 9.92 18.99
CA THR A 667 8.50 11.38 18.89
C THR A 667 9.83 11.90 18.36
N LEU A 668 10.96 11.36 18.82
CA LEU A 668 12.30 11.66 18.30
C LEU A 668 12.39 11.38 16.80
N ILE A 669 11.88 10.23 16.33
CA ILE A 669 11.88 9.89 14.91
C ILE A 669 10.94 10.82 14.12
N ARG A 670 9.73 11.10 14.63
CA ARG A 670 8.81 12.05 13.99
C ARG A 670 9.42 13.45 13.86
N ASP A 671 10.10 13.94 14.90
CA ASP A 671 10.73 15.26 14.89
C ASP A 671 11.93 15.32 13.94
N PHE A 672 12.67 14.22 13.80
CA PHE A 672 13.73 14.10 12.80
C PHE A 672 13.15 14.16 11.37
N LEU A 673 12.10 13.39 11.09
CA LEU A 673 11.41 13.40 9.80
C LEU A 673 10.75 14.76 9.50
N LYS A 674 10.21 15.45 10.51
CA LYS A 674 9.63 16.80 10.35
C LYS A 674 10.70 17.82 9.95
N ARG A 675 11.86 17.81 10.60
CA ARG A 675 12.97 18.74 10.34
C ARG A 675 13.74 18.41 9.06
N ASP A 676 13.79 17.12 8.73
CA ASP A 676 14.42 16.58 7.53
C ASP A 676 15.82 17.14 7.23
N PRO A 677 16.80 16.96 8.14
CA PRO A 677 18.13 17.55 7.98
C PRO A 677 18.88 17.01 6.75
N LEU A 678 18.43 15.88 6.18
CA LEU A 678 19.02 15.23 5.01
C LEU A 678 18.60 15.87 3.68
N ILE A 679 17.62 16.78 3.69
CA ILE A 679 17.06 17.34 2.45
C ILE A 679 18.12 18.01 1.58
N GLU A 680 19.11 18.68 2.19
CA GLU A 680 20.19 19.32 1.44
C GLU A 680 21.06 18.31 0.70
N ALA A 681 21.42 17.21 1.35
CA ALA A 681 22.26 16.17 0.76
C ALA A 681 21.53 15.46 -0.40
N ARG A 682 20.22 15.22 -0.26
CA ARG A 682 19.40 14.63 -1.33
C ARG A 682 19.16 15.60 -2.48
N ARG A 683 18.93 16.88 -2.19
CA ARG A 683 18.78 17.93 -3.20
C ARG A 683 20.03 18.07 -4.06
N ARG A 684 21.23 17.95 -3.47
CA ARG A 684 22.49 17.97 -4.21
C ARG A 684 22.63 16.81 -5.19
N LEU A 685 22.21 15.62 -4.78
CA LEU A 685 22.14 14.46 -5.66
C LEU A 685 21.16 14.70 -6.81
N ASP A 686 19.95 15.19 -6.52
CA ASP A 686 18.96 15.51 -7.55
C ASP A 686 19.50 16.55 -8.53
N LEU A 687 20.03 17.67 -8.03
CA LEU A 687 20.58 18.75 -8.87
C LEU A 687 21.74 18.28 -9.76
N ALA A 688 22.53 17.30 -9.31
CA ALA A 688 23.63 16.76 -10.09
C ALA A 688 23.17 15.77 -11.17
N ARG A 689 22.02 15.12 -10.96
CA ARG A 689 21.34 14.26 -11.97
C ARG A 689 20.46 15.07 -12.91
N TRP A 690 20.00 16.24 -12.47
CA TRP A 690 19.03 17.04 -13.20
C TRP A 690 19.68 17.70 -14.42
N PRO A 691 19.14 17.52 -15.63
CA PRO A 691 19.74 18.07 -16.84
C PRO A 691 19.66 19.60 -16.87
N ARG A 692 20.77 20.20 -17.31
CA ARG A 692 20.94 21.64 -17.51
C ARG A 692 20.52 22.05 -18.91
N GLU A 693 20.23 23.34 -19.10
CA GLU A 693 19.87 23.93 -20.40
C GLU A 693 20.86 23.58 -21.53
N ASP A 694 22.17 23.61 -21.24
CA ASP A 694 23.23 23.32 -22.22
C ASP A 694 23.35 21.83 -22.61
N SER A 695 22.50 20.95 -22.05
CA SER A 695 22.52 19.52 -22.36
C SER A 695 21.81 19.28 -23.70
N GLN A 696 22.44 18.56 -24.63
CA GLN A 696 21.87 18.25 -25.95
C GLN A 696 20.47 17.62 -25.82
N GLY A 697 19.41 18.41 -26.06
CA GLY A 697 18.02 17.94 -26.09
C GLY A 697 17.01 18.68 -25.21
N TYR A 698 17.42 19.65 -24.37
CA TYR A 698 16.49 20.43 -23.55
C TYR A 698 16.26 21.83 -24.14
N GLY A 699 15.02 22.12 -24.52
CA GLY A 699 14.58 23.45 -24.92
C GLY A 699 14.21 24.33 -23.70
N PRO A 700 13.84 25.61 -23.92
CA PRO A 700 13.54 26.55 -22.85
C PRO A 700 12.39 26.05 -21.96
N ALA A 701 12.49 26.34 -20.67
CA ALA A 701 11.53 25.88 -19.67
C ALA A 701 10.42 26.89 -19.39
N THR A 702 9.22 26.37 -19.13
CA THR A 702 8.10 27.11 -18.54
C THR A 702 7.82 26.56 -17.15
N LEU A 703 7.76 27.44 -16.16
CA LEU A 703 7.42 27.07 -14.78
C LEU A 703 5.91 27.18 -14.55
N LEU A 704 5.25 26.07 -14.26
CA LEU A 704 3.82 26.02 -13.95
C LEU A 704 3.67 25.98 -12.42
N VAL A 705 3.18 27.06 -11.82
CA VAL A 705 2.89 27.14 -10.38
C VAL A 705 1.50 26.55 -10.15
N THR A 706 1.44 25.40 -9.47
CA THR A 706 0.21 24.61 -9.28
C THR A 706 0.07 24.14 -7.83
N LEU A 707 -1.09 23.59 -7.48
CA LEU A 707 -1.39 23.04 -6.16
C LEU A 707 -1.05 21.52 -6.06
N ASP A 708 -1.02 20.98 -4.84
CA ASP A 708 -0.72 19.56 -4.53
C ASP A 708 -1.99 18.68 -4.40
N LEU A 709 -3.04 19.00 -5.15
CA LEU A 709 -4.33 18.31 -5.14
C LEU A 709 -4.69 17.80 -6.54
N GLY A 710 -5.28 16.61 -6.59
CA GLY A 710 -5.78 16.06 -7.85
C GLY A 710 -7.06 16.72 -8.35
N GLY A 711 -7.51 16.33 -9.53
CA GLY A 711 -8.78 16.76 -10.12
C GLY A 711 -8.62 17.66 -11.35
N GLY A 712 -9.50 18.66 -11.48
CA GLY A 712 -9.59 19.48 -12.71
C GLY A 712 -8.32 20.29 -13.02
N VAL A 713 -7.67 20.84 -12.00
CA VAL A 713 -6.41 21.61 -12.15
C VAL A 713 -5.29 20.70 -12.64
N GLU A 714 -5.10 19.56 -11.99
CA GLU A 714 -4.09 18.56 -12.39
C GLU A 714 -4.30 18.07 -13.83
N ARG A 715 -5.55 17.75 -14.20
CA ARG A 715 -5.91 17.34 -15.56
C ARG A 715 -5.51 18.41 -16.58
N HIS A 716 -5.82 19.68 -16.30
CA HIS A 716 -5.46 20.78 -17.17
C HIS A 716 -3.93 20.96 -17.25
N VAL A 717 -3.22 20.98 -16.11
CA VAL A 717 -1.76 21.10 -16.04
C VAL A 717 -1.07 19.98 -16.82
N ARG A 718 -1.54 18.74 -16.71
CA ARG A 718 -1.01 17.60 -17.49
C ARG A 718 -1.16 17.84 -19.00
N GLY A 719 -2.32 18.33 -19.45
CA GLY A 719 -2.55 18.73 -20.84
C GLY A 719 -1.63 19.87 -21.29
N ARG A 720 -1.37 20.86 -20.41
CA ARG A 720 -0.42 21.95 -20.67
C ARG A 720 1.02 21.45 -20.79
N CYS A 721 1.46 20.56 -19.91
CA CYS A 721 2.77 19.91 -20.01
C CYS A 721 2.94 19.20 -21.37
N ALA A 722 1.93 18.45 -21.81
CA ALA A 722 1.93 17.80 -23.12
C ALA A 722 2.02 18.81 -24.28
N THR A 723 1.28 19.92 -24.18
CA THR A 723 1.28 21.00 -25.18
C THR A 723 2.64 21.69 -25.27
N LEU A 724 3.25 22.02 -24.13
CA LEU A 724 4.57 22.63 -24.06
C LEU A 724 5.64 21.71 -24.65
N ARG A 725 5.58 20.42 -24.32
CA ARG A 725 6.49 19.40 -24.86
C ARG A 725 6.37 19.27 -26.38
N ALA A 726 5.15 19.26 -26.91
CA ALA A 726 4.91 19.23 -28.35
C ALA A 726 5.46 20.48 -29.06
N ALA A 727 5.52 21.63 -28.35
CA ALA A 727 6.16 22.85 -28.82
C ALA A 727 7.68 22.91 -28.59
N GLY A 728 8.31 21.81 -28.17
CA GLY A 728 9.76 21.75 -27.90
C GLY A 728 10.19 22.47 -26.62
N ARG A 729 9.27 22.78 -25.70
CA ARG A 729 9.55 23.44 -24.42
C ARG A 729 9.50 22.44 -23.27
N ARG A 730 10.35 22.66 -22.26
CA ARG A 730 10.31 21.89 -21.01
C ARG A 730 9.23 22.46 -20.10
N ALA A 731 8.44 21.60 -19.47
CA ALA A 731 7.47 22.00 -18.45
C ALA A 731 8.03 21.62 -17.07
N LEU A 732 8.15 22.59 -16.17
CA LEU A 732 8.52 22.37 -14.77
C LEU A 732 7.36 22.75 -13.88
N LEU A 733 7.01 21.93 -12.90
CA LEU A 733 5.94 22.22 -11.96
C LEU A 733 6.53 22.74 -10.66
N LEU A 734 5.90 23.75 -10.07
CA LEU A 734 6.18 24.20 -8.70
C LEU A 734 4.97 23.88 -7.83
N GLU A 735 5.12 22.89 -6.97
CA GLU A 735 4.06 22.36 -6.09
C GLU A 735 4.35 22.72 -4.63
N PRO A 736 3.31 22.95 -3.80
CA PRO A 736 3.53 23.15 -2.38
C PRO A 736 3.85 21.82 -1.70
N VAL A 737 4.67 21.86 -0.64
CA VAL A 737 4.97 20.71 0.21
C VAL A 737 4.46 21.03 1.60
N ALA A 738 3.38 20.39 2.01
CA ALA A 738 2.77 20.61 3.31
C ALA A 738 3.76 20.33 4.45
N ALA A 739 3.88 21.25 5.41
CA ALA A 739 4.47 20.97 6.71
C ALA A 739 3.52 20.09 7.56
N ALA A 740 3.98 19.49 8.66
CA ALA A 740 3.15 18.64 9.52
C ALA A 740 1.99 19.39 10.22
N ASP A 741 2.12 20.71 10.38
CA ASP A 741 1.08 21.64 10.83
C ASP A 741 0.35 22.30 9.62
N GLY A 742 0.76 21.93 8.40
CA GLY A 742 0.30 22.35 7.08
C GLY A 742 0.63 23.79 6.67
N THR A 743 1.55 24.48 7.37
CA THR A 743 2.01 25.80 6.90
C THR A 743 2.67 25.67 5.53
N PRO A 744 2.48 26.66 4.63
CA PRO A 744 3.10 26.66 3.31
C PRO A 744 4.56 27.07 3.43
N GLU A 745 5.37 26.25 4.11
CA GLU A 745 6.78 26.55 4.38
C GLU A 745 7.71 26.07 3.29
N ARG A 746 7.26 25.16 2.43
CA ARG A 746 8.10 24.53 1.41
C ARG A 746 7.39 24.40 0.08
N CYS A 747 8.16 24.45 -0.99
CA CYS A 747 7.74 24.14 -2.35
C CYS A 747 8.72 23.16 -2.99
N ARG A 748 8.25 22.39 -3.98
CA ARG A 748 9.03 21.41 -4.71
C ARG A 748 8.97 21.70 -6.20
N ILE A 749 10.12 21.59 -6.85
CA ILE A 749 10.19 21.54 -8.31
C ILE A 749 9.98 20.08 -8.73
N VAL A 750 9.01 19.85 -9.62
CA VAL A 750 8.80 18.55 -10.26
C VAL A 750 9.08 18.69 -11.74
N ASP A 751 9.91 17.79 -12.27
CA ASP A 751 10.11 17.64 -13.70
C ASP A 751 9.39 16.38 -14.19
N PRO A 752 8.30 16.51 -14.96
CA PRO A 752 7.56 15.36 -15.49
C PRO A 752 8.38 14.44 -16.42
N GLN A 753 9.60 14.83 -16.82
CA GLN A 753 10.52 13.97 -17.57
C GLN A 753 11.52 13.21 -16.67
N HIS A 754 11.61 13.56 -15.39
CA HIS A 754 12.51 12.99 -14.38
C HIS A 754 11.77 12.81 -13.05
N GLU A 755 10.72 12.00 -13.04
CA GLU A 755 9.86 11.77 -11.87
C GLU A 755 10.58 11.08 -10.68
N ASP A 756 11.77 10.55 -10.93
CA ASP A 756 12.65 9.96 -9.93
C ASP A 756 13.43 11.00 -9.10
N LEU A 757 13.39 12.29 -9.47
CA LEU A 757 13.98 13.41 -8.72
C LEU A 757 12.91 14.03 -7.81
N GLN A 758 12.92 13.66 -6.53
CA GLN A 758 11.83 14.00 -5.59
C GLN A 758 12.23 15.01 -4.50
N ASP A 759 13.52 15.30 -4.38
CA ASP A 759 14.15 16.05 -3.30
C ASP A 759 14.58 17.48 -3.72
N LEU A 760 14.14 17.96 -4.90
CA LEU A 760 14.19 19.38 -5.31
C LEU A 760 13.19 20.24 -4.51
N VAL A 761 13.29 20.20 -3.19
CA VAL A 761 12.41 20.87 -2.23
C VAL A 761 13.13 22.05 -1.60
N PHE A 762 12.46 23.20 -1.51
CA PHE A 762 12.99 24.46 -1.00
C PHE A 762 12.09 25.02 0.08
N SER A 763 12.69 25.60 1.13
CA SER A 763 11.98 26.41 2.11
C SER A 763 11.57 27.73 1.44
N THR A 764 10.28 27.99 1.29
CA THR A 764 9.79 28.97 0.31
C THR A 764 10.31 30.38 0.57
N ALA A 765 10.07 30.96 1.75
CA ALA A 765 10.58 32.29 2.09
C ALA A 765 12.08 32.29 2.42
N ALA A 766 12.58 31.25 3.11
CA ALA A 766 13.95 31.22 3.61
C ALA A 766 15.00 30.92 2.53
N GLU A 767 14.62 30.23 1.44
CA GLU A 767 15.51 29.81 0.36
C GLU A 767 15.06 30.35 -1.02
N LEU A 768 14.27 31.43 -1.06
CA LEU A 768 13.74 31.98 -2.32
C LEU A 768 14.84 32.31 -3.35
N ASP A 769 15.93 32.95 -2.93
CA ASP A 769 17.02 33.30 -3.84
C ASP A 769 17.71 32.06 -4.43
N ARG A 770 17.78 30.98 -3.64
CA ARG A 770 18.31 29.69 -4.09
C ARG A 770 17.36 29.01 -5.07
N LEU A 771 16.06 29.04 -4.80
CA LEU A 771 15.03 28.58 -5.72
C LEU A 771 15.13 29.32 -7.07
N VAL A 772 15.21 30.66 -7.04
CA VAL A 772 15.37 31.49 -8.24
C VAL A 772 16.65 31.14 -9.01
N ALA A 773 17.78 30.93 -8.32
CA ALA A 773 19.03 30.53 -8.96
C ALA A 773 18.90 29.17 -9.68
N VAL A 774 18.25 28.20 -9.03
CA VAL A 774 18.01 26.87 -9.61
C VAL A 774 17.07 26.95 -10.82
N LEU A 775 16.00 27.74 -10.75
CA LEU A 775 15.07 27.95 -11.86
C LEU A 775 15.75 28.64 -13.07
N ARG A 776 16.67 29.58 -12.83
CA ARG A 776 17.49 30.18 -13.90
C ARG A 776 18.41 29.14 -14.56
N LEU A 777 19.07 28.29 -13.77
CA LEU A 777 19.91 27.21 -14.30
C LEU A 777 19.12 26.16 -15.10
N ALA A 778 17.82 26.04 -14.82
CA ALA A 778 16.91 25.17 -15.55
C ALA A 778 16.37 25.80 -16.85
N GLY A 779 16.77 27.04 -17.18
CA GLY A 779 16.36 27.73 -18.41
C GLY A 779 14.91 28.22 -18.38
N VAL A 780 14.39 28.62 -17.21
CA VAL A 780 13.00 29.14 -17.11
C VAL A 780 12.90 30.50 -17.79
N GLU A 781 12.08 30.58 -18.84
CA GLU A 781 11.83 31.80 -19.63
C GLU A 781 10.40 32.33 -19.51
N ALA A 782 9.51 31.61 -18.83
CA ALA A 782 8.14 32.02 -18.59
C ALA A 782 7.55 31.34 -17.34
N VAL A 783 6.60 32.01 -16.69
CA VAL A 783 5.83 31.44 -15.56
C VAL A 783 4.34 31.37 -15.91
N GLU A 784 3.71 30.22 -15.73
CA GLU A 784 2.25 30.06 -15.81
C GLU A 784 1.70 29.81 -14.39
N PHE A 785 0.86 30.72 -13.87
CA PHE A 785 0.19 30.51 -12.59
C PHE A 785 -1.14 29.78 -12.81
N HIS A 786 -1.27 28.58 -12.26
CA HIS A 786 -2.52 27.83 -12.22
C HIS A 786 -3.21 27.99 -10.86
N HIS A 787 -2.47 27.90 -9.76
CA HIS A 787 -3.05 28.06 -8.43
C HIS A 787 -2.01 28.38 -7.35
N LEU A 788 -2.46 29.01 -6.25
CA LEU A 788 -1.60 29.45 -5.14
C LEU A 788 -2.03 28.93 -3.75
N LEU A 789 -3.05 28.08 -3.69
CA LEU A 789 -3.42 27.45 -2.42
C LEU A 789 -2.25 26.61 -1.90
N ASN A 790 -2.00 26.73 -0.59
CA ASN A 790 -0.87 26.12 0.11
C ASN A 790 0.52 26.59 -0.36
N HIS A 791 0.62 27.63 -1.19
CA HIS A 791 1.87 28.31 -1.49
C HIS A 791 2.10 29.50 -0.57
N ASP A 792 3.37 29.82 -0.30
CA ASP A 792 3.72 31.10 0.30
C ASP A 792 3.47 32.22 -0.75
N PRO A 793 2.72 33.28 -0.41
CA PRO A 793 2.47 34.40 -1.32
C PRO A 793 3.72 35.11 -1.82
N ILE A 794 4.90 34.92 -1.21
CA ILE A 794 6.16 35.43 -1.75
C ILE A 794 6.45 34.91 -3.16
N LEU A 795 5.89 33.75 -3.54
CA LEU A 795 6.02 33.17 -4.88
C LEU A 795 5.33 34.01 -5.97
N LEU A 796 4.43 34.93 -5.62
CA LEU A 796 3.88 35.92 -6.54
C LEU A 796 4.97 36.82 -7.15
N THR A 797 6.11 36.96 -6.48
CA THR A 797 7.24 37.78 -6.95
C THR A 797 8.18 37.04 -7.90
N LEU A 798 7.96 35.74 -8.15
CA LEU A 798 8.84 34.92 -8.99
C LEU A 798 9.04 35.48 -10.41
N PRO A 799 8.01 35.95 -11.15
CA PRO A 799 8.21 36.48 -12.51
C PRO A 799 9.18 37.67 -12.52
N ASP A 800 9.00 38.63 -11.61
CA ASP A 800 9.86 39.81 -11.47
C ASP A 800 11.29 39.42 -11.07
N ARG A 801 11.43 38.45 -10.15
CA ARG A 801 12.74 37.95 -9.71
C ARG A 801 13.48 37.22 -10.83
N LEU A 802 12.76 36.46 -11.66
CA LEU A 802 13.33 35.75 -12.81
C LEU A 802 13.57 36.69 -14.00
N GLY A 803 12.84 37.81 -14.09
CA GLY A 803 12.87 38.73 -15.22
C GLY A 803 12.15 38.18 -16.45
N VAL A 804 11.11 37.37 -16.25
CA VAL A 804 10.41 36.62 -17.30
C VAL A 804 8.91 36.96 -17.35
N PRO A 805 8.25 36.88 -18.52
CA PRO A 805 6.82 37.09 -18.61
C PRO A 805 6.03 36.01 -17.87
N HIS A 806 4.81 36.36 -17.44
CA HIS A 806 3.88 35.39 -16.87
C HIS A 806 2.49 35.41 -17.51
N GLU A 807 1.83 34.26 -17.44
CA GLU A 807 0.41 34.06 -17.74
C GLU A 807 -0.31 33.55 -16.49
N VAL A 808 -1.62 33.78 -16.40
CA VAL A 808 -2.45 33.25 -15.31
C VAL A 808 -3.59 32.45 -15.92
N VAL A 809 -3.79 31.23 -15.46
CA VAL A 809 -4.91 30.36 -15.85
C VAL A 809 -5.87 30.27 -14.68
N VAL A 810 -7.09 30.77 -14.85
CA VAL A 810 -8.10 30.86 -13.80
C VAL A 810 -8.91 29.56 -13.74
N HIS A 811 -8.59 28.72 -12.75
CA HIS A 811 -9.32 27.46 -12.49
C HIS A 811 -10.54 27.64 -11.59
N ASP A 812 -10.53 28.64 -10.71
CA ASP A 812 -11.61 28.95 -9.77
C ASP A 812 -11.50 30.43 -9.31
N TYR A 813 -12.30 30.83 -8.32
CA TYR A 813 -12.32 32.22 -7.82
C TYR A 813 -11.36 32.47 -6.67
N SER A 814 -10.33 31.63 -6.51
CA SER A 814 -9.23 31.86 -5.58
C SER A 814 -8.49 33.19 -5.81
N TRP A 815 -8.69 33.85 -6.95
CA TRP A 815 -8.12 35.18 -7.23
C TRP A 815 -8.94 36.34 -6.64
N ILE A 816 -10.23 36.13 -6.35
CA ILE A 816 -11.16 37.22 -5.96
C ILE A 816 -11.91 36.93 -4.66
N CYS A 817 -11.83 35.69 -4.15
CA CYS A 817 -12.51 35.21 -2.97
C CYS A 817 -11.59 34.30 -2.13
N PRO A 818 -11.26 34.66 -0.87
CA PRO A 818 -10.47 33.80 0.01
C PRO A 818 -11.13 32.45 0.36
N ARG A 819 -12.45 32.34 0.17
CA ARG A 819 -13.21 31.09 0.31
C ARG A 819 -13.23 30.24 -0.97
N ILE A 820 -12.67 30.74 -2.08
CA ILE A 820 -12.59 30.14 -3.43
C ILE A 820 -13.96 30.01 -4.13
N THR A 821 -15.06 29.84 -3.39
CA THR A 821 -16.32 29.38 -3.97
C THR A 821 -17.36 30.45 -4.28
N LEU A 822 -17.16 31.71 -3.89
CA LEU A 822 -18.19 32.76 -3.97
C LEU A 822 -19.52 32.38 -3.26
N ILE A 823 -19.46 31.49 -2.28
CA ILE A 823 -20.60 31.10 -1.44
C ILE A 823 -20.47 31.80 -0.09
N ASP A 824 -21.57 32.34 0.44
CA ASP A 824 -21.62 32.94 1.78
C ASP A 824 -21.89 31.91 2.89
N GLY A 825 -22.26 32.37 4.10
CA GLY A 825 -22.62 31.49 5.23
C GLY A 825 -23.94 30.74 5.05
N SER A 826 -24.81 31.19 4.13
CA SER A 826 -26.10 30.52 3.83
C SER A 826 -25.95 29.30 2.92
N GLY A 827 -24.75 29.07 2.37
CA GLY A 827 -24.51 27.99 1.42
C GLY A 827 -24.93 28.33 -0.02
N ARG A 828 -25.18 29.61 -0.33
CA ARG A 828 -25.59 30.08 -1.66
C ARG A 828 -24.58 31.07 -2.25
N TYR A 829 -24.59 31.21 -3.58
CA TYR A 829 -23.82 32.23 -4.27
C TYR A 829 -24.16 33.63 -3.74
N CYS A 830 -23.13 34.37 -3.31
CA CYS A 830 -23.29 35.59 -2.52
C CYS A 830 -23.54 36.87 -3.34
N GLY A 831 -23.51 36.79 -4.67
CA GLY A 831 -23.65 37.98 -5.51
C GLY A 831 -22.40 38.87 -5.62
N GLU A 832 -21.25 38.41 -5.11
CA GLU A 832 -19.96 39.13 -5.14
C GLU A 832 -20.02 40.52 -4.46
N PRO A 833 -20.31 40.59 -3.14
CA PRO A 833 -20.43 41.87 -2.45
C PRO A 833 -19.07 42.57 -2.29
N ASP A 834 -19.10 43.78 -1.72
CA ASP A 834 -17.90 44.55 -1.43
C ASP A 834 -16.95 43.85 -0.45
N ALA A 835 -15.73 44.38 -0.34
CA ALA A 835 -14.69 43.77 0.49
C ALA A 835 -15.07 43.72 1.98
N ALA A 836 -15.80 44.72 2.49
CA ALA A 836 -16.19 44.80 3.89
C ALA A 836 -17.17 43.68 4.28
N VAL A 837 -18.18 43.40 3.44
CA VAL A 837 -19.09 42.26 3.66
C VAL A 837 -18.34 40.93 3.53
N CYS A 838 -17.38 40.85 2.61
CA CYS A 838 -16.54 39.67 2.46
C CYS A 838 -15.63 39.42 3.67
N ASP A 839 -15.12 40.47 4.32
CA ASP A 839 -14.32 40.34 5.54
C ASP A 839 -15.14 39.67 6.65
N SER A 840 -16.35 40.16 6.96
CA SER A 840 -17.26 39.51 7.92
C SER A 840 -17.54 38.05 7.55
N CYS A 841 -17.81 37.79 6.26
CA CYS A 841 -18.06 36.45 5.76
C CYS A 841 -16.88 35.50 5.98
N VAL A 842 -15.65 35.96 5.75
CA VAL A 842 -14.42 35.18 5.96
C VAL A 842 -14.14 34.96 7.44
N GLU A 843 -14.38 35.97 8.29
CA GLU A 843 -14.25 35.86 9.75
C GLU A 843 -15.21 34.80 10.32
N GLU A 844 -16.45 34.79 9.88
CA GLU A 844 -17.48 33.86 10.37
C GLU A 844 -17.35 32.44 9.80
N ASN A 845 -16.99 32.31 8.52
CA ASN A 845 -17.07 31.03 7.79
C ASN A 845 -15.70 30.45 7.41
N GLY A 846 -14.63 31.14 7.80
CA GLY A 846 -13.26 30.75 7.53
C GLY A 846 -12.75 31.12 6.13
N SER A 847 -11.42 31.11 6.00
CA SER A 847 -10.70 31.25 4.73
C SER A 847 -10.11 29.92 4.29
N ARG A 848 -9.96 29.69 2.98
CA ARG A 848 -9.13 28.59 2.46
C ARG A 848 -7.65 28.91 2.51
N TYR A 849 -7.30 30.20 2.60
CA TYR A 849 -5.95 30.67 2.81
C TYR A 849 -5.65 30.83 4.30
N ARG A 850 -4.47 30.36 4.74
CA ARG A 850 -4.05 30.45 6.15
C ARG A 850 -3.73 31.86 6.60
N GLN A 851 -3.28 32.72 5.69
CA GLN A 851 -2.97 34.10 6.05
C GLN A 851 -4.26 34.88 6.28
N ALA A 852 -4.44 35.40 7.50
CA ALA A 852 -5.48 36.36 7.82
C ALA A 852 -5.10 37.72 7.21
N VAL A 853 -5.56 37.97 5.99
CA VAL A 853 -5.37 39.23 5.27
C VAL A 853 -6.76 39.77 4.94
N PRO A 854 -7.04 41.07 5.17
CA PRO A 854 -8.28 41.69 4.72
C PRO A 854 -8.53 41.42 3.24
N VAL A 855 -9.78 41.12 2.87
CA VAL A 855 -10.20 40.75 1.51
C VAL A 855 -9.77 41.80 0.49
N GLU A 856 -9.81 43.08 0.88
CA GLU A 856 -9.33 44.17 0.02
C GLU A 856 -7.86 44.01 -0.36
N LYS A 857 -6.97 43.77 0.62
CA LYS A 857 -5.54 43.53 0.36
C LYS A 857 -5.30 42.24 -0.43
N PHE A 858 -6.11 41.22 -0.19
CA PHE A 858 -6.08 39.98 -0.96
C PHE A 858 -6.40 40.23 -2.44
N ARG A 859 -7.50 40.92 -2.73
CA ARG A 859 -7.92 41.31 -4.08
C ARG A 859 -6.90 42.22 -4.76
N GLN A 860 -6.30 43.16 -4.04
CA GLN A 860 -5.24 44.03 -4.56
C GLN A 860 -4.01 43.24 -5.04
N ARG A 861 -3.56 42.23 -4.28
CA ARG A 861 -2.44 41.37 -4.69
C ARG A 861 -2.77 40.59 -5.96
N ALA A 862 -3.96 39.99 -6.01
CA ALA A 862 -4.42 39.28 -7.20
C ALA A 862 -4.54 40.23 -8.40
N ALA A 863 -5.13 41.41 -8.23
CA ALA A 863 -5.25 42.41 -9.28
C ALA A 863 -3.89 42.85 -9.84
N GLY A 864 -2.87 43.00 -8.99
CA GLY A 864 -1.50 43.28 -9.44
C GLY A 864 -0.92 42.19 -10.34
N LEU A 865 -1.09 40.91 -9.97
CA LEU A 865 -0.62 39.77 -10.77
C LEU A 865 -1.41 39.62 -12.07
N LEU A 866 -2.75 39.62 -11.99
CA LEU A 866 -3.63 39.45 -13.15
C LEU A 866 -3.53 40.63 -14.14
N GLY A 867 -3.35 41.86 -13.63
CA GLY A 867 -3.24 43.06 -14.46
C GLY A 867 -1.89 43.21 -15.16
N SER A 868 -0.82 42.60 -14.64
CA SER A 868 0.51 42.59 -15.27
C SER A 868 0.77 41.35 -16.13
N ALA A 869 -0.11 40.34 -16.07
CA ALA A 869 0.03 39.12 -16.87
C ALA A 869 -0.07 39.44 -18.36
N ARG A 870 0.74 38.77 -19.19
CA ARG A 870 0.65 38.85 -20.65
C ARG A 870 -0.76 38.49 -21.13
N ARG A 871 -1.37 37.52 -20.46
CA ARG A 871 -2.72 37.04 -20.71
C ARG A 871 -3.26 36.34 -19.47
N VAL A 872 -4.56 36.47 -19.25
CA VAL A 872 -5.32 35.74 -18.24
C VAL A 872 -6.31 34.81 -18.96
N VAL A 873 -6.08 33.50 -18.86
CA VAL A 873 -6.89 32.49 -19.54
C VAL A 873 -8.04 32.06 -18.62
N VAL A 874 -9.27 32.09 -19.14
CA VAL A 874 -10.51 31.71 -18.45
C VAL A 874 -11.31 30.72 -19.30
N ALA A 875 -12.07 29.83 -18.67
CA ALA A 875 -12.74 28.73 -19.38
C ALA A 875 -14.03 29.13 -20.14
N SER A 876 -14.68 30.21 -19.73
CA SER A 876 -16.05 30.56 -20.15
C SER A 876 -16.32 32.06 -20.10
N ARG A 877 -17.44 32.50 -20.69
CA ARG A 877 -17.85 33.91 -20.67
C ARG A 877 -18.31 34.32 -19.27
N ASP A 878 -19.02 33.47 -18.55
CA ASP A 878 -19.43 33.72 -17.16
C ASP A 878 -18.21 33.94 -16.24
N ALA A 879 -17.21 33.06 -16.31
CA ALA A 879 -15.98 33.22 -15.52
C ALA A 879 -15.23 34.52 -15.89
N ALA A 880 -15.12 34.82 -17.19
CA ALA A 880 -14.52 36.06 -17.68
C ALA A 880 -15.23 37.30 -17.11
N ALA A 881 -16.56 37.33 -17.17
CA ALA A 881 -17.37 38.44 -16.69
C ALA A 881 -17.18 38.68 -15.19
N ARG A 882 -17.05 37.62 -14.39
CA ARG A 882 -16.81 37.72 -12.94
C ARG A 882 -15.42 38.26 -12.65
N ILE A 883 -14.38 37.71 -13.25
CA ILE A 883 -13.01 38.20 -13.06
C ILE A 883 -12.89 39.67 -13.48
N ALA A 884 -13.49 40.06 -14.60
CA ALA A 884 -13.46 41.44 -15.11
C ALA A 884 -14.06 42.47 -14.14
N ARG A 885 -15.04 42.10 -13.29
CA ARG A 885 -15.62 43.01 -12.28
C ARG A 885 -14.61 43.40 -11.20
N HIS A 886 -13.70 42.48 -10.84
CA HIS A 886 -12.71 42.69 -9.79
C HIS A 886 -11.36 43.14 -10.34
N VAL A 887 -11.03 42.75 -11.58
CA VAL A 887 -9.77 43.12 -12.24
C VAL A 887 -10.03 43.59 -13.69
N PRO A 888 -10.55 44.82 -13.90
CA PRO A 888 -10.86 45.33 -15.24
C PRO A 888 -9.64 45.46 -16.17
N ALA A 889 -8.44 45.58 -15.59
CA ALA A 889 -7.18 45.73 -16.32
C ALA A 889 -6.62 44.40 -16.87
N ALA A 890 -7.19 43.25 -16.51
CA ALA A 890 -6.70 41.94 -16.94
C ALA A 890 -6.96 41.71 -18.44
N SER A 891 -5.94 41.26 -19.17
CA SER A 891 -6.06 40.84 -20.57
C SER A 891 -6.66 39.44 -20.68
N LEU A 892 -8.00 39.36 -20.57
CA LEU A 892 -8.74 38.09 -20.55
C LEU A 892 -8.82 37.41 -21.92
N THR A 893 -8.62 36.10 -21.96
CA THR A 893 -8.83 35.24 -23.14
C THR A 893 -9.64 34.01 -22.76
N ILE A 894 -10.71 33.76 -23.50
CA ILE A 894 -11.63 32.65 -23.23
C ILE A 894 -11.16 31.42 -24.01
N GLU A 895 -10.73 30.39 -23.30
CA GLU A 895 -10.30 29.10 -23.86
C GLU A 895 -10.99 27.96 -23.10
N PRO A 896 -11.97 27.27 -23.70
CA PRO A 896 -12.62 26.11 -23.09
C PRO A 896 -11.62 24.98 -22.78
N TRP A 897 -11.77 24.32 -21.64
CA TRP A 897 -10.84 23.25 -21.22
C TRP A 897 -10.96 21.96 -22.02
N GLU A 898 -12.10 21.73 -22.66
CA GLU A 898 -12.34 20.59 -23.52
C GLU A 898 -12.85 21.05 -24.88
N PRO A 899 -12.43 20.40 -25.97
CA PRO A 899 -13.01 20.67 -27.27
C PRO A 899 -14.49 20.26 -27.29
N PRO A 900 -15.27 20.78 -28.25
CA PRO A 900 -16.62 20.32 -28.52
C PRO A 900 -16.72 18.79 -28.63
N LEU A 901 -17.61 18.17 -27.86
CA LEU A 901 -17.86 16.73 -27.92
C LEU A 901 -19.08 16.42 -28.79
N PRO A 902 -19.07 15.32 -29.56
CA PRO A 902 -20.29 14.75 -30.13
C PRO A 902 -21.16 14.19 -28.99
N ILE A 903 -22.46 14.46 -29.03
CA ILE A 903 -23.42 13.98 -28.03
C ILE A 903 -24.18 12.81 -28.67
N PRO A 904 -24.05 11.58 -28.16
CA PRO A 904 -24.84 10.44 -28.63
C PRO A 904 -26.33 10.67 -28.44
N ASP A 905 -27.16 9.98 -29.22
CA ASP A 905 -28.59 9.94 -28.96
C ASP A 905 -28.88 9.34 -27.58
N PRO A 906 -29.90 9.84 -26.86
CA PRO A 906 -30.23 9.36 -25.54
C PRO A 906 -30.60 7.87 -25.60
N PRO A 907 -29.99 7.01 -24.77
CA PRO A 907 -30.28 5.58 -24.80
C PRO A 907 -31.69 5.30 -24.27
N LEU A 908 -32.30 4.19 -24.73
CA LEU A 908 -33.60 3.74 -24.27
C LEU A 908 -33.48 3.11 -22.87
N TYR A 909 -33.67 3.88 -21.80
CA TYR A 909 -33.60 3.38 -20.43
C TYR A 909 -34.98 3.06 -19.84
N ARG A 910 -35.02 2.14 -18.87
CA ARG A 910 -36.23 1.56 -18.28
C ARG A 910 -36.18 1.76 -16.76
N ARG A 911 -37.27 2.25 -16.17
CA ARG A 911 -37.46 2.41 -14.72
C ARG A 911 -37.17 1.11 -13.97
N ALA A 912 -36.01 1.00 -13.35
CA ALA A 912 -35.60 -0.19 -12.60
C ALA A 912 -36.33 -0.25 -11.25
N ALA A 913 -37.00 -1.37 -10.95
CA ALA A 913 -37.69 -1.61 -9.67
C ALA A 913 -38.71 -0.51 -9.27
N GLY A 914 -39.29 0.22 -10.23
CA GLY A 914 -40.32 1.21 -9.94
C GLY A 914 -39.82 2.55 -9.36
N ARG A 915 -38.52 2.85 -9.40
CA ARG A 915 -37.98 4.18 -9.06
C ARG A 915 -37.10 4.72 -10.19
N TRP A 916 -37.07 6.04 -10.33
CA TRP A 916 -36.16 6.79 -11.19
C TRP A 916 -34.84 7.02 -10.49
N ARG A 917 -33.74 6.91 -11.21
CA ARG A 917 -32.38 7.08 -10.69
C ARG A 917 -31.78 8.39 -11.17
N VAL A 918 -31.61 9.32 -10.23
CA VAL A 918 -30.98 10.61 -10.47
C VAL A 918 -29.50 10.53 -10.10
N GLY A 919 -28.62 10.64 -11.09
CA GLY A 919 -27.18 10.61 -10.91
C GLY A 919 -26.62 11.95 -10.46
N LEU A 920 -25.55 11.93 -9.65
CA LEU A 920 -24.70 13.07 -9.35
C LEU A 920 -23.26 12.64 -9.57
N VAL A 921 -22.46 13.41 -10.32
CA VAL A 921 -21.13 12.96 -10.76
C VAL A 921 -20.02 13.79 -10.13
N GLY A 922 -19.04 13.10 -9.55
CA GLY A 922 -17.82 13.67 -8.98
C GLY A 922 -17.78 13.71 -7.45
N ALA A 923 -16.94 14.59 -6.92
CA ALA A 923 -16.81 14.81 -5.47
C ALA A 923 -17.90 15.77 -4.96
N ILE A 924 -18.90 15.28 -4.24
CA ILE A 924 -20.06 16.05 -3.80
C ILE A 924 -19.82 16.66 -2.41
N GLY A 925 -19.25 17.86 -2.38
CA GLY A 925 -19.18 18.71 -1.18
C GLY A 925 -20.31 19.73 -1.11
N ARG A 926 -20.37 20.53 -0.04
CA ARG A 926 -21.40 21.60 0.13
C ARG A 926 -21.55 22.50 -1.10
N HIS A 927 -20.42 22.95 -1.67
CA HIS A 927 -20.40 23.83 -2.85
C HIS A 927 -20.94 23.16 -4.13
N LYS A 928 -20.90 21.84 -4.18
CA LYS A 928 -21.49 21.01 -5.25
C LYS A 928 -22.88 20.47 -4.90
N GLY A 929 -23.54 21.08 -3.90
CA GLY A 929 -24.92 20.79 -3.56
C GLY A 929 -25.14 19.58 -2.64
N TYR A 930 -24.19 19.21 -1.78
CA TYR A 930 -24.39 18.15 -0.79
C TYR A 930 -25.67 18.37 0.05
N ASP A 931 -25.87 19.59 0.56
CA ASP A 931 -27.02 19.92 1.41
C ASP A 931 -28.34 19.89 0.60
N ILE A 932 -28.28 20.23 -0.69
CA ILE A 932 -29.41 20.10 -1.62
C ILE A 932 -29.75 18.62 -1.84
N LEU A 933 -28.76 17.78 -2.13
CA LEU A 933 -28.93 16.33 -2.28
C LEU A 933 -29.55 15.71 -1.03
N LEU A 934 -29.00 16.01 0.14
CA LEU A 934 -29.50 15.49 1.41
C LEU A 934 -30.96 15.91 1.65
N GLY A 935 -31.29 17.18 1.38
CA GLY A 935 -32.65 17.67 1.40
C GLY A 935 -33.56 16.92 0.44
N CYS A 936 -33.18 16.79 -0.83
CA CYS A 936 -33.95 16.10 -1.87
C CYS A 936 -34.19 14.63 -1.50
N ALA A 937 -33.18 13.95 -0.96
CA ALA A 937 -33.28 12.57 -0.50
C ALA A 937 -34.23 12.41 0.70
N ALA A 938 -34.14 13.32 1.68
CA ALA A 938 -35.04 13.34 2.83
C ALA A 938 -36.49 13.63 2.43
N ASP A 939 -36.71 14.61 1.55
CA ASP A 939 -38.03 14.94 1.01
C ASP A 939 -38.62 13.75 0.22
N ALA A 940 -37.82 13.13 -0.66
CA ALA A 940 -38.23 11.95 -1.42
C ALA A 940 -38.58 10.76 -0.52
N ALA A 941 -37.87 10.57 0.59
CA ALA A 941 -38.21 9.58 1.60
C ALA A 941 -39.53 9.92 2.31
N SER A 942 -39.71 11.18 2.72
CA SER A 942 -40.88 11.63 3.48
C SER A 942 -42.19 11.61 2.68
N ARG A 943 -42.12 11.94 1.38
CA ARG A 943 -43.26 11.95 0.44
C ARG A 943 -43.41 10.63 -0.32
N ASP A 944 -42.55 9.64 -0.05
CA ASP A 944 -42.38 8.40 -0.82
C ASP A 944 -42.36 8.61 -2.35
N LEU A 945 -41.60 9.60 -2.80
CA LEU A 945 -41.43 9.85 -4.23
C LEU A 945 -40.71 8.68 -4.89
N PRO A 946 -40.96 8.42 -6.18
CA PRO A 946 -40.25 7.37 -6.92
C PRO A 946 -38.83 7.82 -7.33
N LEU A 947 -38.09 8.49 -6.45
CA LEU A 947 -36.72 8.97 -6.68
C LEU A 947 -35.72 8.19 -5.84
N GLU A 948 -34.61 7.80 -6.47
CA GLU A 948 -33.38 7.27 -5.90
C GLU A 948 -32.22 8.12 -6.43
N PHE A 949 -31.27 8.49 -5.58
CA PHE A 949 -30.11 9.29 -5.95
C PHE A 949 -28.84 8.46 -5.95
N VAL A 950 -28.00 8.62 -6.96
CA VAL A 950 -26.75 7.87 -7.12
C VAL A 950 -25.59 8.84 -7.29
N VAL A 951 -24.73 8.92 -6.29
CA VAL A 951 -23.47 9.65 -6.37
C VAL A 951 -22.43 8.77 -7.05
N VAL A 952 -22.19 9.02 -8.34
CA VAL A 952 -21.06 8.49 -9.10
C VAL A 952 -19.82 9.28 -8.69
N GLY A 953 -19.12 8.81 -7.67
CA GLY A 953 -18.04 9.50 -6.98
C GLY A 953 -18.12 9.31 -5.48
N TYR A 954 -17.75 10.33 -4.72
CA TYR A 954 -17.77 10.31 -3.26
C TYR A 954 -18.37 11.61 -2.72
N SER A 955 -18.92 11.57 -1.51
CA SER A 955 -19.43 12.75 -0.83
C SER A 955 -18.53 13.17 0.33
N GLN A 956 -18.79 14.35 0.90
CA GLN A 956 -18.08 14.80 2.10
C GLN A 956 -18.45 14.00 3.36
N ASP A 957 -19.67 13.48 3.43
CA ASP A 957 -20.19 12.71 4.57
C ASP A 957 -21.33 11.79 4.09
N ASP A 958 -20.99 10.52 3.90
CA ASP A 958 -21.91 9.53 3.37
C ASP A 958 -23.00 9.11 4.38
N ALA A 959 -22.76 9.27 5.69
CA ALA A 959 -23.63 8.69 6.72
C ALA A 959 -25.05 9.34 6.75
N PRO A 960 -25.19 10.68 6.74
CA PRO A 960 -26.50 11.32 6.64
C PRO A 960 -27.24 10.99 5.35
N LEU A 961 -26.51 10.84 4.23
CA LEU A 961 -27.11 10.47 2.95
C LEU A 961 -27.70 9.05 3.00
N PHE A 962 -26.97 8.08 3.54
CA PHE A 962 -27.46 6.71 3.67
C PHE A 962 -28.63 6.58 4.66
N ALA A 963 -28.66 7.39 5.72
CA ALA A 963 -29.76 7.41 6.68
C ALA A 963 -31.12 7.76 6.03
N THR A 964 -31.14 8.41 4.86
CA THR A 964 -32.39 8.67 4.11
C THR A 964 -32.98 7.42 3.46
N GLY A 965 -32.16 6.38 3.24
CA GLY A 965 -32.54 5.21 2.45
C GLY A 965 -32.73 5.48 0.95
N ARG A 966 -32.38 6.68 0.47
CA ARG A 966 -32.59 7.12 -0.94
C ARG A 966 -31.32 7.39 -1.72
N VAL A 967 -30.15 7.26 -1.11
CA VAL A 967 -28.87 7.62 -1.72
C VAL A 967 -27.93 6.41 -1.78
N PHE A 968 -27.30 6.21 -2.94
CA PHE A 968 -26.19 5.29 -3.14
C PHE A 968 -24.94 6.06 -3.55
N VAL A 969 -23.76 5.64 -3.08
CA VAL A 969 -22.47 6.28 -3.41
C VAL A 969 -21.53 5.22 -3.97
N THR A 970 -20.97 5.45 -5.16
CA THR A 970 -20.14 4.46 -5.86
C THR A 970 -18.71 4.39 -5.33
N GLY A 971 -18.21 5.46 -4.69
CA GLY A 971 -16.80 5.65 -4.35
C GLY A 971 -16.02 6.38 -5.44
N ARG A 972 -14.76 6.74 -5.12
CA ARG A 972 -13.82 7.37 -6.04
C ARG A 972 -13.62 6.53 -7.30
N PHE A 973 -13.47 7.19 -8.44
CA PHE A 973 -13.26 6.56 -9.75
C PHE A 973 -12.11 7.26 -10.49
N ALA A 974 -11.45 6.54 -11.40
CA ALA A 974 -10.37 7.02 -12.25
C ALA A 974 -10.90 7.74 -13.50
N GLU A 975 -10.05 8.56 -14.13
CA GLU A 975 -10.43 9.28 -15.35
C GLU A 975 -10.90 8.29 -16.44
N GLY A 976 -12.06 8.58 -17.05
CA GLY A 976 -12.71 7.71 -18.05
C GLY A 976 -13.71 6.70 -17.49
N GLU A 977 -13.75 6.43 -16.18
CA GLU A 977 -14.68 5.46 -15.60
C GLU A 977 -16.10 6.02 -15.37
N ALA A 978 -16.26 7.35 -15.29
CA ALA A 978 -17.53 8.01 -14.99
C ALA A 978 -18.67 7.54 -15.91
N GLU A 979 -18.40 7.46 -17.21
CA GLU A 979 -19.34 7.05 -18.24
C GLU A 979 -19.82 5.60 -18.04
N GLY A 980 -18.89 4.69 -17.74
CA GLY A 980 -19.19 3.30 -17.40
C GLY A 980 -20.05 3.19 -16.15
N LEU A 981 -19.69 3.93 -15.09
CA LEU A 981 -20.43 3.93 -13.83
C LEU A 981 -21.84 4.51 -13.94
N LEU A 982 -22.04 5.56 -14.75
CA LEU A 982 -23.36 6.10 -15.07
C LEU A 982 -24.25 5.02 -15.73
N ARG A 983 -23.70 4.25 -16.68
CA ARG A 983 -24.44 3.16 -17.33
C ARG A 983 -24.69 1.98 -16.40
N GLU A 984 -23.68 1.54 -15.65
CA GLU A 984 -23.77 0.41 -14.71
C GLU A 984 -24.82 0.63 -13.61
N ASN A 985 -25.01 1.88 -13.18
CA ASN A 985 -26.01 2.23 -12.18
C ASN A 985 -27.38 2.53 -12.79
N ALA A 986 -27.54 2.43 -14.12
CA ALA A 986 -28.77 2.72 -14.86
C ALA A 986 -29.36 4.08 -14.49
N ILE A 987 -28.55 5.13 -14.63
CA ILE A 987 -28.98 6.51 -14.37
C ILE A 987 -29.92 6.99 -15.47
N ASP A 988 -31.05 7.58 -15.08
CA ASP A 988 -32.06 8.09 -16.00
C ASP A 988 -31.88 9.58 -16.30
N LEU A 989 -31.42 10.35 -15.31
CA LEU A 989 -31.21 11.80 -15.38
C LEU A 989 -30.05 12.18 -14.47
N VAL A 990 -29.23 13.16 -14.84
CA VAL A 990 -28.17 13.65 -13.95
C VAL A 990 -28.52 15.01 -13.40
N PHE A 991 -28.40 15.17 -12.08
CA PHE A 991 -28.56 16.45 -11.39
C PHE A 991 -27.19 16.98 -10.96
N LEU A 992 -26.86 18.20 -11.38
CA LEU A 992 -25.66 18.94 -11.01
C LEU A 992 -26.05 20.14 -10.11
N PRO A 993 -26.32 19.92 -8.81
CA PRO A 993 -26.84 20.94 -7.89
C PRO A 993 -25.77 21.93 -7.38
N SER A 994 -24.81 22.31 -8.23
CA SER A 994 -23.74 23.21 -7.82
C SER A 994 -24.30 24.58 -7.43
N VAL A 995 -24.11 24.96 -6.17
CA VAL A 995 -24.64 26.20 -5.57
C VAL A 995 -23.65 27.37 -5.67
N TRP A 996 -22.50 27.12 -6.30
CA TRP A 996 -21.54 28.14 -6.75
C TRP A 996 -21.47 28.18 -8.28
N PRO A 997 -21.06 29.33 -8.86
CA PRO A 997 -20.85 29.44 -10.29
C PRO A 997 -19.59 28.69 -10.74
N GLU A 998 -19.68 27.39 -10.98
CA GLU A 998 -18.53 26.62 -11.48
C GLU A 998 -17.88 27.29 -12.69
N THR A 999 -16.55 27.39 -12.69
CA THR A 999 -15.74 27.91 -13.80
C THR A 999 -15.69 26.92 -14.95
N TRP A 1000 -15.67 25.62 -14.66
CA TRP A 1000 -15.84 24.54 -15.63
C TRP A 1000 -16.30 23.25 -14.95
N CYS A 1001 -17.11 22.46 -15.65
CA CYS A 1001 -17.64 21.19 -15.14
C CYS A 1001 -17.31 20.03 -16.10
N TYR A 1002 -16.29 19.24 -15.75
CA TYR A 1002 -15.96 18.02 -16.49
C TYR A 1002 -17.05 16.94 -16.36
N ALA A 1003 -17.73 16.90 -15.20
CA ALA A 1003 -18.86 16.00 -14.99
C ALA A 1003 -19.96 16.20 -16.05
N LEU A 1004 -20.29 17.45 -16.42
CA LEU A 1004 -21.25 17.71 -17.50
C LEU A 1004 -20.82 17.09 -18.84
N SER A 1005 -19.52 17.10 -19.13
CA SER A 1005 -18.97 16.44 -20.33
C SER A 1005 -19.15 14.92 -20.28
N ASP A 1006 -18.92 14.30 -19.12
CA ASP A 1006 -19.11 12.85 -18.93
C ASP A 1006 -20.59 12.45 -19.03
N VAL A 1007 -21.50 13.27 -18.51
CA VAL A 1007 -22.96 13.10 -18.64
C VAL A 1007 -23.37 13.08 -20.11
N TRP A 1008 -22.88 14.04 -20.90
CA TRP A 1008 -23.19 14.09 -22.33
C TRP A 1008 -22.54 12.95 -23.12
N ARG A 1009 -21.33 12.49 -22.77
CA ARG A 1009 -20.73 11.29 -23.38
C ARG A 1009 -21.53 10.03 -23.07
N ALA A 1010 -22.15 9.96 -21.89
CA ALA A 1010 -23.06 8.88 -21.53
C ALA A 1010 -24.42 8.95 -22.27
N GLY A 1011 -24.69 10.04 -23.01
CA GLY A 1011 -25.97 10.27 -23.70
C GLY A 1011 -27.10 10.73 -22.77
N LEU A 1012 -26.77 11.20 -21.56
CA LEU A 1012 -27.76 11.60 -20.56
C LEU A 1012 -28.05 13.11 -20.61
N GLU A 1013 -29.27 13.49 -20.20
CA GLU A 1013 -29.59 14.90 -19.95
C GLU A 1013 -29.15 15.32 -18.54
N ALA A 1014 -28.80 16.59 -18.41
CA ALA A 1014 -28.39 17.21 -17.16
C ALA A 1014 -29.44 18.23 -16.70
N VAL A 1015 -29.81 18.20 -15.43
CA VAL A 1015 -30.49 19.29 -14.73
C VAL A 1015 -29.46 20.02 -13.88
N ALA A 1016 -29.46 21.35 -13.93
CA ALA A 1016 -28.56 22.16 -13.12
C ALA A 1016 -29.24 23.45 -12.67
N PHE A 1017 -28.65 24.14 -11.69
CA PHE A 1017 -29.06 25.51 -11.42
C PHE A 1017 -28.60 26.45 -12.53
N ASP A 1018 -29.38 27.50 -12.77
CA ASP A 1018 -29.01 28.58 -13.68
C ASP A 1018 -27.89 29.46 -13.10
N LEU A 1019 -26.69 28.89 -13.03
CA LEU A 1019 -25.54 29.45 -12.36
C LEU A 1019 -24.24 28.96 -13.00
N GLY A 1020 -23.33 29.89 -13.30
CA GLY A 1020 -21.97 29.58 -13.76
C GLY A 1020 -21.89 28.97 -15.15
N THR A 1021 -20.73 28.36 -15.43
CA THR A 1021 -20.42 27.75 -16.73
C THR A 1021 -21.31 26.54 -17.06
N ILE A 1022 -21.84 25.83 -16.07
CA ILE A 1022 -22.77 24.72 -16.31
C ILE A 1022 -24.00 25.23 -17.08
N ALA A 1023 -24.58 26.33 -16.61
CA ALA A 1023 -25.76 26.93 -17.23
C ALA A 1023 -25.47 27.55 -18.60
N GLU A 1024 -24.31 28.20 -18.76
CA GLU A 1024 -23.83 28.69 -20.06
C GLU A 1024 -23.76 27.54 -21.08
N ARG A 1025 -23.10 26.44 -20.72
CA ARG A 1025 -22.91 25.28 -21.60
C ARG A 1025 -24.21 24.56 -21.94
N ILE A 1026 -25.14 24.41 -20.98
CA ILE A 1026 -26.47 23.81 -21.24
C ILE A 1026 -27.26 24.65 -22.25
N ARG A 1027 -27.26 25.98 -22.11
CA ARG A 1027 -27.92 26.88 -23.08
C ARG A 1027 -27.31 26.77 -24.48
N GLU A 1028 -25.99 26.76 -24.57
CA GLU A 1028 -25.29 26.68 -25.86
C GLU A 1028 -25.55 25.36 -26.59
N ARG A 1029 -25.69 24.25 -25.85
CA ARG A 1029 -25.89 22.92 -26.44
C ARG A 1029 -27.35 22.51 -26.58
N GLY A 1030 -28.28 23.16 -25.87
CA GLY A 1030 -29.69 22.78 -25.84
C GLY A 1030 -29.93 21.37 -25.30
N ARG A 1031 -29.04 20.86 -24.43
CA ARG A 1031 -29.06 19.49 -23.89
C ARG A 1031 -29.02 19.50 -22.36
N GLY A 1032 -30.18 19.79 -21.76
CA GLY A 1032 -30.41 19.81 -20.32
C GLY A 1032 -31.46 20.85 -19.90
N HIS A 1033 -31.75 20.89 -18.60
CA HIS A 1033 -32.77 21.77 -18.00
C HIS A 1033 -32.13 22.65 -16.92
N LEU A 1034 -32.58 23.91 -16.83
CA LEU A 1034 -32.06 24.88 -15.86
C LEU A 1034 -33.13 25.25 -14.83
N LEU A 1035 -32.78 25.11 -13.56
CA LEU A 1035 -33.63 25.45 -12.42
C LEU A 1035 -33.19 26.78 -11.79
N PRO A 1036 -34.10 27.58 -11.24
CA PRO A 1036 -33.73 28.73 -10.44
C PRO A 1036 -32.89 28.31 -9.22
N PRO A 1037 -31.75 28.96 -8.92
CA PRO A 1037 -30.92 28.60 -7.77
C PRO A 1037 -31.62 28.81 -6.42
N THR A 1038 -32.70 29.60 -6.38
CA THR A 1038 -33.51 29.89 -5.18
C THR A 1038 -34.60 28.84 -4.91
N LEU A 1039 -34.74 27.82 -5.76
CA LEU A 1039 -35.81 26.83 -5.64
C LEU A 1039 -35.67 26.03 -4.32
N GLY A 1040 -36.81 25.75 -3.68
CA GLY A 1040 -36.86 24.91 -2.49
C GLY A 1040 -36.76 23.42 -2.83
N VAL A 1041 -36.33 22.60 -1.87
CA VAL A 1041 -36.07 21.16 -2.04
C VAL A 1041 -37.25 20.38 -2.64
N ALA A 1042 -38.48 20.59 -2.13
CA ALA A 1042 -39.65 19.88 -2.65
C ALA A 1042 -39.92 20.21 -4.12
N ALA A 1043 -39.84 21.50 -4.47
CA ALA A 1043 -40.00 21.96 -5.85
C ALA A 1043 -38.85 21.51 -6.77
N ILE A 1044 -37.64 21.31 -6.25
CA ILE A 1044 -36.55 20.67 -7.00
C ILE A 1044 -36.92 19.23 -7.36
N ASN A 1045 -37.39 18.44 -6.38
CA ASN A 1045 -37.82 17.07 -6.64
C ASN A 1045 -38.99 16.99 -7.63
N ASP A 1046 -39.96 17.90 -7.53
CA ASP A 1046 -41.08 17.97 -8.47
C ASP A 1046 -40.58 18.28 -9.89
N ALA A 1047 -39.65 19.24 -10.04
CA ALA A 1047 -39.05 19.55 -11.34
C ALA A 1047 -38.21 18.40 -11.91
N LEU A 1048 -37.51 17.62 -11.07
CA LEU A 1048 -36.78 16.42 -11.52
C LEU A 1048 -37.76 15.36 -12.04
N LEU A 1049 -38.89 15.15 -11.37
CA LEU A 1049 -39.94 14.23 -11.82
C LEU A 1049 -40.56 14.69 -13.13
N ASP A 1050 -40.86 15.97 -13.28
CA ASP A 1050 -41.40 16.53 -14.53
C ASP A 1050 -40.45 16.28 -15.72
N CYS A 1051 -39.13 16.41 -15.51
CA CYS A 1051 -38.13 16.11 -16.53
C CYS A 1051 -38.10 14.62 -16.90
N LEU A 1052 -38.25 13.73 -15.91
CA LEU A 1052 -38.23 12.27 -16.12
C LEU A 1052 -39.51 11.76 -16.79
N GLU A 1053 -40.67 12.32 -16.43
CA GLU A 1053 -41.98 11.90 -16.95
C GLU A 1053 -42.29 12.47 -18.35
N SER A 1054 -41.66 13.58 -18.73
CA SER A 1054 -41.79 14.16 -20.08
C SER A 1054 -40.90 13.48 -21.13
N ALA A 1055 -40.00 12.57 -20.73
CA ALA A 1055 -39.15 11.81 -21.65
C ALA A 1055 -39.95 10.71 -22.40
N PRO A 1056 -39.72 10.51 -23.72
CA PRO A 1056 -40.45 9.51 -24.49
C PRO A 1056 -40.21 8.08 -23.96
N THR A 1057 -41.29 7.38 -23.62
CA THR A 1057 -41.25 6.02 -23.06
C THR A 1057 -41.05 4.99 -24.19
N PRO A 1058 -40.02 4.11 -24.16
CA PRO A 1058 -39.85 3.10 -25.20
C PRO A 1058 -40.72 1.84 -25.01
N ILE A 1059 -41.06 1.24 -26.15
CA ILE A 1059 -41.92 0.06 -26.36
C ILE A 1059 -41.35 -1.17 -25.62
N PRO A 1060 -42.20 -2.06 -25.05
CA PRO A 1060 -41.72 -3.27 -24.37
C PRO A 1060 -41.03 -4.22 -25.35
N VAL A 1061 -39.76 -4.53 -25.11
CA VAL A 1061 -39.07 -5.65 -25.76
C VAL A 1061 -39.13 -6.85 -24.82
N SER A 1062 -39.61 -7.98 -25.35
CA SER A 1062 -39.71 -9.28 -24.68
C SER A 1062 -38.36 -9.74 -24.09
N PRO A 1063 -38.37 -10.45 -22.95
CA PRO A 1063 -37.15 -10.94 -22.32
C PRO A 1063 -36.36 -11.87 -23.25
N ASN A 1064 -35.05 -11.69 -23.23
CA ASN A 1064 -34.05 -12.45 -23.98
C ASN A 1064 -34.15 -13.96 -23.64
N PRO A 1065 -34.33 -14.88 -24.61
CA PRO A 1065 -34.57 -16.31 -24.37
C PRO A 1065 -33.42 -17.05 -23.68
N VAL A 1066 -32.23 -16.45 -23.58
CA VAL A 1066 -31.03 -17.11 -23.04
C VAL A 1066 -31.08 -17.22 -21.50
N ALA A 1067 -31.86 -16.38 -20.82
CA ALA A 1067 -32.02 -16.44 -19.36
C ALA A 1067 -32.83 -17.66 -18.86
N SER A 1068 -33.65 -18.29 -19.71
CA SER A 1068 -34.40 -19.49 -19.31
C SER A 1068 -33.56 -20.78 -19.38
N ILE A 1069 -32.39 -20.75 -20.01
CA ILE A 1069 -31.53 -21.93 -20.18
C ILE A 1069 -30.67 -22.18 -18.93
N PHE A 1070 -30.36 -21.14 -18.15
CA PHE A 1070 -29.60 -21.27 -16.90
C PHE A 1070 -30.45 -21.57 -15.67
N HIS A 1071 -31.76 -21.30 -15.72
CA HIS A 1071 -32.65 -21.53 -14.58
C HIS A 1071 -33.04 -23.00 -14.40
N SER A 1072 -32.88 -23.85 -15.43
CA SER A 1072 -33.16 -25.30 -15.37
C SER A 1072 -31.96 -26.15 -14.95
N ALA A 1073 -30.76 -25.58 -14.81
CA ALA A 1073 -29.54 -26.32 -14.45
C ALA A 1073 -29.23 -26.30 -12.94
N LEU A 1074 -30.10 -25.71 -12.10
CA LEU A 1074 -29.93 -25.60 -10.64
C LEU A 1074 -31.06 -26.28 -9.85
N GLN A 1075 -31.73 -27.26 -10.45
CA GLN A 1075 -32.64 -28.17 -9.75
C GLN A 1075 -32.31 -29.63 -10.10
N ASP A 1076 -31.13 -30.09 -9.68
CA ASP A 1076 -30.88 -31.51 -9.47
C ASP A 1076 -30.03 -31.64 -8.19
N PRO A 1077 -30.52 -32.29 -7.11
CA PRO A 1077 -29.79 -32.38 -5.86
C PRO A 1077 -28.78 -33.54 -5.91
N GLN A 1078 -27.79 -33.43 -6.80
CA GLN A 1078 -26.56 -34.23 -6.78
C GLN A 1078 -25.32 -33.32 -6.87
#